data_AF-A0A1S2P704-F1
#
_entry.id   AF-A0A1S2P704-F1
#
_cell.length_a   1.000
_cell.length_b   1.000
_cell.length_c   1.000
_cell.angle_alpha   90.00
_cell.angle_beta   90.00
_cell.angle_gamma   90.00
#
_symmetry.space_group_name_H-M   'P 1'
#
loop_
_entity.id
_entity.type
_entity.pdbx_description
1 polymer ?
#
loop_
_entity_poly.entity_id
_entity_poly.type
_entity_poly.pdbx_seq_one_letter_code
_entity_poly.pdbx_strand_id
1 'polypeptide(L)'
;MKQQGVHPEGGAGTPDAAARPGAAGAGQSDGTHRQDTGPPTDDATRARGNDIGARKGDGAHAHEDNHHDTEGAHVLENTPPDHSPGAADEPHAGEVEGDEPLLPARVHRPSDLMRLLVGVLAIAVLLAIAAFAHGTTSGLEQDINKGTGQAPDLLIRFAGLASSIAILLVPVAFAIERLIKRDGLRIADGVLAAVLAHGVTLATDLWVARAAPDSIQEALTQPSPGDLHALTDPVHGYLAPVIAYMTAVGMSRRPRWRSVLWIVLLLDAFSMLVTGYTTPFSIILTVLIGWTIAYGTLYAVGSPNVRPTGQTLMAGLRHVGFHPVAAAREEAVESENGDRGRRYFVTLEDGPPLDVTVVDREQQAQGFFYRVWRNLTLRGFATRSSLQSLRQALEQEALLAYAAIAAGANAPKLIATSELGPDAVMLVYEHTGGRTLDSLADAEITDELLRHTWHQVQALQSRRIAHRRLAGDAVLVDRSGTVILTELRGGEIAAGELLLRMDVAQLVTTLGLRVGAERAVASAVGVLGPDAVADCLPLLQPIALTRSTRATLRKLARERAQREREAVLEASRQTKQARLEEAGEDGTKALEKADKKAIRAQERAEKRAIDEALEEAREDDLLTQIRHEVLRIRPQAPVEPARLERVRPRTLISFIAGAIGAYFLLTQLTHIEFGPLVSNAQWGWVAAAVLFAALSYVAAAMQLLGFVPERVPFLRAVAAQVAGSFVKIVAPAAVGGVALNTRYLQRAGIRSGLAVASVGASQLAGLGAHILMLLSFGYLTGTEKTPSLSPSRTVIAGLLTVAVLVLVVTSVPFLRKFVVTRVRSLFAGVVPRMLDVLQRPQKLITGIGGILLLTFCFVMCLDASIRAFGGSTASLSIASVAVVFLAGNALGSAAPTPGGVGAVEATLTVGLIAVGLPKEVAAPAVLLYRLLTLWLPVLPGWLAFNHLSRKGAL
;
A
#
# COMPACT_ATOMS: atom_id res chain seq x y z
N MET A 1 -52.29 -2.00 -19.72
CA MET A 1 -53.38 -1.17 -19.13
C MET A 1 -52.82 -0.54 -17.85
N LYS A 2 -53.08 0.72 -17.48
CA LYS A 2 -54.38 1.36 -17.16
C LYS A 2 -55.08 0.65 -15.97
N GLN A 3 -55.55 1.32 -14.91
CA GLN A 3 -55.58 2.76 -14.64
C GLN A 3 -55.65 3.10 -13.13
N GLN A 4 -55.80 4.40 -12.84
CA GLN A 4 -55.92 5.08 -11.53
C GLN A 4 -56.95 4.47 -10.56
N GLY A 5 -56.79 4.75 -9.24
CA GLY A 5 -57.87 4.68 -8.24
C GLY A 5 -58.54 6.05 -7.99
N VAL A 6 -59.55 6.13 -7.13
CA VAL A 6 -60.29 7.37 -6.77
C VAL A 6 -61.02 7.25 -5.40
N HIS A 7 -61.30 8.40 -4.75
CA HIS A 7 -62.06 8.56 -3.48
C HIS A 7 -63.60 8.47 -3.67
N PRO A 8 -64.41 8.34 -2.59
CA PRO A 8 -65.03 9.48 -1.83
C PRO A 8 -64.79 9.37 -0.31
N GLU A 9 -64.84 10.34 0.61
CA GLU A 9 -65.61 11.59 0.93
C GLU A 9 -66.42 11.44 2.24
N GLY A 10 -66.66 12.57 2.95
CA GLY A 10 -67.38 12.67 4.24
C GLY A 10 -66.45 12.61 5.47
N GLY A 11 -66.65 13.38 6.55
CA GLY A 11 -67.61 14.45 6.85
C GLY A 11 -67.27 15.10 8.21
N ALA A 12 -67.70 16.33 8.50
CA ALA A 12 -67.28 17.10 9.68
C ALA A 12 -68.21 16.97 10.91
N GLY A 13 -67.66 17.05 12.13
CA GLY A 13 -68.45 17.10 13.38
C GLY A 13 -67.64 17.13 14.69
N THR A 14 -67.77 18.21 15.45
CA THR A 14 -67.36 18.45 16.87
C THR A 14 -68.39 17.81 17.87
N PRO A 15 -68.27 17.84 19.23
CA PRO A 15 -67.60 18.85 20.10
C PRO A 15 -67.01 18.41 21.48
N ASP A 16 -66.58 19.42 22.28
CA ASP A 16 -66.60 19.50 23.76
C ASP A 16 -65.77 18.53 24.64
N ALA A 17 -65.37 18.86 25.90
CA ALA A 17 -65.26 20.13 26.63
C ALA A 17 -64.26 20.00 27.82
N ALA A 18 -64.05 21.05 28.62
CA ALA A 18 -62.93 21.19 29.57
C ALA A 18 -63.17 20.67 31.01
N ALA A 19 -62.07 20.37 31.73
CA ALA A 19 -62.03 20.29 33.20
C ALA A 19 -60.65 20.68 33.81
N ARG A 20 -60.69 21.32 34.98
CA ARG A 20 -59.63 21.59 35.99
C ARG A 20 -60.13 20.98 37.35
N PRO A 21 -59.50 21.06 38.56
CA PRO A 21 -58.37 21.91 39.02
C PRO A 21 -57.36 21.29 40.06
N GLY A 22 -56.35 22.09 40.48
CA GLY A 22 -55.69 22.05 41.82
C GLY A 22 -54.60 20.99 42.07
N ALA A 23 -53.75 21.06 43.11
CA ALA A 23 -53.32 22.13 44.05
C ALA A 23 -52.04 21.59 44.79
N ALA A 24 -50.88 22.27 44.91
CA ALA A 24 -50.48 23.41 45.77
C ALA A 24 -49.54 23.02 46.96
N GLY A 25 -48.55 23.88 47.29
CA GLY A 25 -47.65 23.79 48.47
C GLY A 25 -46.23 23.23 48.22
N ALA A 26 -45.17 23.60 48.97
CA ALA A 26 -44.97 24.71 49.92
C ALA A 26 -43.47 24.87 50.32
N GLY A 27 -43.06 26.08 50.76
CA GLY A 27 -41.76 26.36 51.41
C GLY A 27 -40.56 26.65 50.48
N GLN A 28 -39.53 27.41 50.88
CA GLN A 28 -39.35 28.26 52.08
C GLN A 28 -38.32 29.39 51.81
N SER A 29 -38.23 30.40 52.69
CA SER A 29 -37.50 31.67 52.48
C SER A 29 -36.33 31.90 53.46
N ASP A 30 -35.53 32.94 53.17
CA ASP A 30 -34.57 33.63 54.06
C ASP A 30 -33.37 32.80 54.57
N GLY A 31 -32.32 33.37 55.17
CA GLY A 31 -32.04 34.77 55.52
C GLY A 31 -30.57 35.02 55.90
N THR A 32 -30.24 36.24 56.33
CA THR A 32 -28.84 36.72 56.50
C THR A 32 -28.25 36.58 57.91
N HIS A 33 -26.92 36.40 57.96
CA HIS A 33 -25.95 37.01 58.90
C HIS A 33 -25.76 36.53 60.37
N ARG A 34 -24.52 36.02 60.59
CA ARG A 34 -23.46 36.50 61.53
C ARG A 34 -23.42 36.05 63.02
N GLN A 35 -22.18 36.19 63.56
CA GLN A 35 -21.69 36.07 64.94
C GLN A 35 -21.48 34.66 65.53
N ASP A 36 -20.54 34.41 66.46
CA ASP A 36 -19.14 34.90 66.67
C ASP A 36 -18.59 34.25 67.98
N THR A 37 -17.31 33.85 68.03
CA THR A 37 -16.34 33.85 69.18
C THR A 37 -15.26 32.74 69.10
N GLY A 38 -14.04 33.04 69.60
CA GLY A 38 -12.86 32.15 69.64
C GLY A 38 -12.57 31.55 71.04
N PRO A 39 -11.31 31.44 71.54
CA PRO A 39 -10.13 32.29 71.25
C PRO A 39 -8.80 31.48 70.97
N PRO A 40 -7.55 31.82 71.41
CA PRO A 40 -6.45 32.14 70.45
C PRO A 40 -5.05 31.50 70.71
N THR A 41 -4.03 31.81 69.88
CA THR A 41 -2.74 32.51 70.24
C THR A 41 -1.71 32.57 69.08
N ASP A 42 -1.46 33.78 68.56
CA ASP A 42 -0.18 34.55 68.41
C ASP A 42 1.09 34.10 67.60
N ASP A 43 1.72 35.15 67.01
CA ASP A 43 3.08 35.38 66.43
C ASP A 43 3.71 34.40 65.39
N ALA A 44 4.31 34.81 64.24
CA ALA A 44 5.22 35.93 63.83
C ALA A 44 6.74 35.61 64.02
N THR A 45 7.72 36.09 63.22
CA THR A 45 7.80 37.30 62.36
C THR A 45 8.94 37.24 61.29
N ARG A 46 8.76 37.93 60.12
CA ARG A 46 9.79 38.55 59.21
C ARG A 46 10.93 37.70 58.56
N ALA A 47 11.74 38.21 57.61
CA ALA A 47 11.50 38.92 56.31
C ALA A 47 12.81 39.35 55.59
N ARG A 48 12.90 39.14 54.24
CA ARG A 48 13.90 39.71 53.26
C ARG A 48 15.39 39.35 53.49
N GLY A 49 16.30 39.38 52.50
CA GLY A 49 16.17 39.52 51.03
C GLY A 49 17.43 40.11 50.35
N ASN A 50 17.82 39.58 49.17
CA ASN A 50 18.94 40.02 48.29
C ASN A 50 20.38 39.88 48.87
N ASP A 51 21.50 39.93 48.11
CA ASP A 51 21.70 40.36 46.70
C ASP A 51 22.82 39.59 45.92
N ILE A 52 23.15 40.06 44.71
CA ILE A 52 23.97 39.43 43.65
C ILE A 52 25.51 39.65 43.78
N GLY A 53 26.35 38.68 43.35
CA GLY A 53 27.80 38.90 43.12
C GLY A 53 28.55 37.71 42.47
N ALA A 54 29.31 37.94 41.38
CA ALA A 54 29.89 36.87 40.52
C ALA A 54 31.44 36.87 40.43
N ARG A 55 32.06 35.71 40.11
CA ARG A 55 33.18 35.60 39.12
C ARG A 55 33.67 34.17 38.77
N LYS A 56 34.53 34.12 37.73
CA LYS A 56 35.27 33.03 37.07
C LYS A 56 36.11 32.12 38.01
N GLY A 57 36.60 30.94 37.60
CA GLY A 57 36.49 30.20 36.31
C GLY A 57 37.66 29.22 36.07
N ASP A 58 37.67 28.53 34.91
CA ASP A 58 38.68 27.56 34.39
C ASP A 58 38.93 26.31 35.28
N GLY A 59 39.29 25.08 34.83
CA GLY A 59 39.53 24.41 33.54
C GLY A 59 40.11 22.98 33.85
N ALA A 60 40.33 22.01 32.95
CA ALA A 60 39.98 21.76 31.54
C ALA A 60 40.35 20.27 31.16
N HIS A 61 40.01 19.81 29.94
CA HIS A 61 40.41 18.53 29.28
C HIS A 61 39.85 17.18 29.82
N ALA A 62 39.99 16.02 29.14
CA ALA A 62 39.75 15.64 27.72
C ALA A 62 40.03 14.12 27.49
N HIS A 63 39.45 13.50 26.44
CA HIS A 63 39.77 12.14 25.91
C HIS A 63 39.54 10.97 26.93
N GLU A 64 39.57 9.66 26.58
CA GLU A 64 39.71 8.97 25.27
C GLU A 64 38.82 7.69 25.20
N ASP A 65 38.88 7.00 24.06
CA ASP A 65 38.09 5.83 23.65
C ASP A 65 38.44 4.48 24.32
N ASN A 66 37.65 3.47 23.91
CA ASN A 66 38.05 2.10 23.54
C ASN A 66 38.14 0.96 24.59
N HIS A 67 37.39 -0.10 24.26
CA HIS A 67 37.79 -1.53 24.23
C HIS A 67 38.28 -2.23 25.54
N HIS A 68 38.23 -3.56 25.67
CA HIS A 68 37.79 -4.64 24.76
C HIS A 68 37.08 -5.75 25.56
N ASP A 69 36.77 -6.84 24.87
CA ASP A 69 36.35 -8.16 25.38
C ASP A 69 37.33 -8.71 26.46
N THR A 70 37.08 -9.78 27.22
CA THR A 70 36.83 -11.16 26.71
C THR A 70 36.33 -12.12 27.81
N GLU A 71 35.88 -13.30 27.34
CA GLU A 71 35.40 -14.56 27.96
C GLU A 71 36.01 -15.09 29.29
N GLY A 72 35.30 -16.05 29.92
CA GLY A 72 35.79 -17.00 30.95
C GLY A 72 35.13 -16.82 32.34
N ALA A 73 34.10 -17.56 32.80
CA ALA A 73 33.83 -19.01 32.89
C ALA A 73 34.58 -19.75 34.03
N HIS A 74 33.82 -20.23 35.05
CA HIS A 74 34.03 -21.33 36.04
C HIS A 74 33.39 -20.94 37.41
N VAL A 75 32.36 -21.59 38.01
CA VAL A 75 32.19 -23.01 38.44
C VAL A 75 33.21 -23.39 39.54
N LEU A 76 32.85 -23.80 40.77
CA LEU A 76 31.52 -24.11 41.36
C LEU A 76 31.03 -22.99 42.33
N GLU A 77 30.65 -23.07 43.63
CA GLU A 77 30.52 -24.14 44.65
C GLU A 77 29.46 -23.75 45.74
N ASN A 78 29.01 -24.70 46.59
CA ASN A 78 27.93 -24.53 47.58
C ASN A 78 28.38 -24.63 49.05
N THR A 79 27.80 -23.83 49.97
CA THR A 79 27.56 -24.19 51.39
C THR A 79 26.50 -23.24 52.02
N PRO A 80 25.47 -23.73 52.73
CA PRO A 80 24.47 -22.90 53.42
C PRO A 80 24.64 -22.85 54.96
N PRO A 81 24.07 -21.82 55.63
CA PRO A 81 23.51 -21.92 56.98
C PRO A 81 21.95 -21.82 56.88
N ASP A 82 21.17 -22.79 57.35
CA ASP A 82 20.92 -23.22 58.74
C ASP A 82 19.77 -22.43 59.41
N HIS A 83 18.89 -23.12 60.13
CA HIS A 83 17.55 -22.63 60.51
C HIS A 83 17.46 -22.13 61.95
N SER A 84 16.56 -21.18 62.19
CA SER A 84 15.96 -20.93 63.50
C SER A 84 14.46 -20.63 63.35
N PRO A 85 13.55 -21.33 64.06
CA PRO A 85 12.12 -21.24 63.80
C PRO A 85 11.39 -20.24 64.71
N GLY A 86 10.25 -19.73 64.25
CA GLY A 86 9.16 -19.31 65.15
C GLY A 86 8.87 -17.80 65.28
N ALA A 87 8.53 -17.14 64.18
CA ALA A 87 7.60 -16.02 64.18
C ALA A 87 6.66 -16.15 62.97
N ALA A 88 5.41 -15.73 63.10
CA ALA A 88 4.42 -15.86 62.04
C ALA A 88 4.41 -14.58 61.17
N ASP A 89 4.89 -14.71 59.94
CA ASP A 89 4.49 -13.85 58.82
C ASP A 89 3.69 -14.69 57.83
N GLU A 90 2.65 -14.10 57.24
CA GLU A 90 1.86 -14.75 56.21
C GLU A 90 2.69 -14.95 54.93
N PRO A 91 2.59 -16.09 54.22
CA PRO A 91 3.22 -16.22 52.92
C PRO A 91 2.55 -15.21 51.97
N HIS A 92 3.26 -14.14 51.61
CA HIS A 92 2.86 -13.19 50.58
C HIS A 92 2.85 -13.87 49.20
N ALA A 93 1.77 -14.61 48.92
CA ALA A 93 1.46 -15.22 47.62
C ALA A 93 1.05 -14.14 46.59
N GLY A 94 1.96 -13.21 46.33
CA GLY A 94 1.76 -12.03 45.50
C GLY A 94 2.95 -11.67 44.59
N GLU A 95 4.13 -12.24 44.81
CA GLU A 95 5.26 -12.09 43.88
C GLU A 95 5.12 -13.08 42.72
N VAL A 96 4.57 -12.59 41.61
CA VAL A 96 4.37 -13.37 40.39
C VAL A 96 5.73 -13.54 39.70
N GLU A 97 6.35 -14.70 39.88
CA GLU A 97 7.52 -15.12 39.09
C GLU A 97 7.10 -15.27 37.61
N GLY A 98 7.36 -14.23 36.83
CA GLY A 98 6.92 -14.12 35.45
C GLY A 98 7.98 -13.43 34.60
N ASP A 99 8.72 -14.22 33.82
CA ASP A 99 9.71 -13.77 32.84
C ASP A 99 9.00 -13.15 31.61
N GLU A 100 8.30 -12.02 31.82
CA GLU A 100 7.73 -11.21 30.75
C GLU A 100 8.74 -10.12 30.35
N PRO A 101 9.42 -10.26 29.18
CA PRO A 101 10.54 -9.38 28.83
C PRO A 101 10.09 -7.93 28.71
N LEU A 102 10.85 -7.03 29.35
CA LEU A 102 10.54 -5.61 29.52
C LEU A 102 10.05 -4.96 28.20
N LEU A 103 8.74 -4.75 28.12
CA LEU A 103 8.11 -4.22 26.93
C LEU A 103 8.60 -2.79 26.65
N PRO A 104 9.07 -2.47 25.42
CA PRO A 104 9.58 -1.15 25.11
C PRO A 104 8.48 -0.10 25.29
N ALA A 105 8.78 1.00 25.98
CA ALA A 105 7.81 2.02 26.37
C ALA A 105 7.09 2.70 25.19
N ARG A 106 7.71 2.69 24.00
CA ARG A 106 7.14 3.18 22.74
C ARG A 106 7.22 2.10 21.67
N VAL A 107 6.19 2.02 20.83
CA VAL A 107 6.07 1.07 19.70
C VAL A 107 5.57 1.79 18.45
N HIS A 108 6.29 1.56 17.34
CA HIS A 108 5.97 2.04 15.99
C HIS A 108 4.81 1.25 15.38
N ARG A 109 3.57 1.71 15.58
CA ARG A 109 2.35 1.01 15.13
C ARG A 109 2.17 1.07 13.60
N PRO A 110 2.04 -0.07 12.89
CA PRO A 110 1.75 -0.09 11.45
C PRO A 110 0.40 0.56 11.09
N SER A 111 -0.56 0.63 12.02
CA SER A 111 -1.83 1.35 11.85
C SER A 111 -1.64 2.85 11.63
N ASP A 112 -0.58 3.42 12.17
CA ASP A 112 -0.39 4.86 12.22
C ASP A 112 0.38 5.30 10.98
N LEU A 113 1.37 4.51 10.54
CA LEU A 113 1.93 4.59 9.17
C LEU A 113 0.84 4.43 8.10
N MET A 114 -0.12 3.51 8.29
CA MET A 114 -1.24 3.34 7.36
C MET A 114 -2.10 4.60 7.28
N ARG A 115 -2.41 5.24 8.42
CA ARG A 115 -3.19 6.49 8.45
C ARG A 115 -2.42 7.65 7.83
N LEU A 116 -1.12 7.78 8.11
CA LEU A 116 -0.22 8.72 7.43
C LEU A 116 -0.29 8.55 5.90
N LEU A 117 -0.15 7.32 5.38
CA LEU A 117 -0.19 7.05 3.93
C LEU A 117 -1.56 7.31 3.30
N VAL A 118 -2.65 6.98 4.01
CA VAL A 118 -4.02 7.33 3.58
C VAL A 118 -4.23 8.84 3.58
N GLY A 119 -3.65 9.57 4.54
CA GLY A 119 -3.73 11.02 4.65
C GLY A 119 -2.99 11.74 3.53
N VAL A 120 -1.74 11.34 3.26
CA VAL A 120 -0.97 11.83 2.11
C VAL A 120 -1.68 11.54 0.79
N LEU A 121 -2.29 10.35 0.63
CA LEU A 121 -3.09 10.02 -0.56
C LEU A 121 -4.35 10.88 -0.66
N ALA A 122 -5.06 11.12 0.45
CA ALA A 122 -6.25 11.97 0.48
C ALA A 122 -5.92 13.43 0.15
N ILE A 123 -4.81 13.97 0.64
CA ILE A 123 -4.31 15.30 0.27
C ILE A 123 -3.98 15.36 -1.23
N ALA A 124 -3.27 14.36 -1.76
CA ALA A 124 -2.93 14.30 -3.18
C ALA A 124 -4.18 14.18 -4.08
N VAL A 125 -5.21 13.44 -3.65
CA VAL A 125 -6.50 13.36 -4.33
C VAL A 125 -7.27 14.68 -4.23
N LEU A 126 -7.29 15.34 -3.07
CA LEU A 126 -7.95 16.64 -2.89
C LEU A 126 -7.31 17.71 -3.78
N LEU A 127 -5.98 17.81 -3.81
CA LEU A 127 -5.25 18.75 -4.66
C LEU A 127 -5.43 18.44 -6.15
N ALA A 128 -5.52 17.16 -6.53
CA ALA A 128 -5.88 16.78 -7.90
C ALA A 128 -7.31 17.20 -8.26
N ILE A 129 -8.29 17.00 -7.37
CA ILE A 129 -9.67 17.46 -7.58
C ILE A 129 -9.70 18.99 -7.70
N ALA A 130 -9.05 19.72 -6.80
CA ALA A 130 -8.95 21.18 -6.86
C ALA A 130 -8.40 21.66 -8.21
N ALA A 131 -7.30 21.06 -8.69
CA ALA A 131 -6.65 21.39 -9.96
C ALA A 131 -7.53 21.14 -11.21
N PHE A 132 -8.51 20.22 -11.14
CA PHE A 132 -9.35 19.80 -12.28
C PHE A 132 -10.82 20.21 -12.19
N ALA A 133 -11.36 20.51 -11.01
CA ALA A 133 -12.79 20.72 -10.76
C ALA A 133 -13.18 22.20 -10.57
N HIS A 134 -12.32 23.14 -11.00
CA HIS A 134 -12.42 24.56 -10.66
C HIS A 134 -13.81 25.19 -10.92
N GLY A 135 -14.47 24.87 -12.04
CA GLY A 135 -15.83 25.34 -12.35
C GLY A 135 -16.94 24.77 -11.44
N THR A 136 -16.71 23.60 -10.84
CA THR A 136 -17.62 23.02 -9.83
C THR A 136 -17.35 23.59 -8.44
N THR A 137 -16.08 23.87 -8.11
CA THR A 137 -15.69 24.52 -6.85
C THR A 137 -16.30 25.91 -6.73
N SER A 138 -16.09 26.76 -7.74
CA SER A 138 -16.63 28.12 -7.78
C SER A 138 -18.17 28.14 -7.83
N GLY A 139 -18.81 27.18 -8.51
CA GLY A 139 -20.27 27.03 -8.47
C GLY A 139 -20.81 26.69 -7.07
N LEU A 140 -20.19 25.72 -6.38
CA LEU A 140 -20.56 25.35 -5.01
C LEU A 140 -20.37 26.51 -4.02
N GLU A 141 -19.27 27.25 -4.15
CA GLU A 141 -18.97 28.44 -3.34
C GLU A 141 -19.99 29.56 -3.57
N GLN A 142 -20.37 29.84 -4.82
CA GLN A 142 -21.41 30.81 -5.14
C GLN A 142 -22.78 30.40 -4.59
N ASP A 143 -23.17 29.14 -4.68
CA ASP A 143 -24.45 28.66 -4.13
C ASP A 143 -24.46 28.71 -2.59
N ILE A 144 -23.34 28.42 -1.92
CA ILE A 144 -23.18 28.57 -0.47
C ILE A 144 -23.31 30.04 -0.06
N ASN A 145 -22.57 30.95 -0.69
CA ASN A 145 -22.60 32.38 -0.38
C ASN A 145 -23.99 32.98 -0.63
N LYS A 146 -24.65 32.57 -1.71
CA LYS A 146 -26.02 32.99 -2.09
C LYS A 146 -27.10 32.46 -1.15
N GLY A 147 -26.99 31.20 -0.69
CA GLY A 147 -27.91 30.63 0.30
C GLY A 147 -27.73 31.22 1.70
N THR A 148 -26.51 31.65 2.03
CA THR A 148 -26.13 32.16 3.35
C THR A 148 -26.71 33.53 3.68
N GLY A 149 -26.97 34.38 2.68
CA GLY A 149 -27.50 35.75 2.85
C GLY A 149 -28.91 35.86 3.46
N GLN A 150 -29.51 34.76 3.91
CA GLN A 150 -30.78 34.70 4.64
C GLN A 150 -30.61 34.34 6.13
N ALA A 151 -29.40 34.00 6.59
CA ALA A 151 -29.14 33.62 7.98
C ALA A 151 -29.09 34.84 8.93
N PRO A 152 -29.70 34.78 10.13
CA PRO A 152 -29.64 35.89 11.07
C PRO A 152 -28.22 36.22 11.56
N ASP A 153 -27.80 37.46 11.32
CA ASP A 153 -26.47 38.00 11.63
C ASP A 153 -25.99 37.71 13.07
N LEU A 154 -26.91 37.76 14.04
CA LEU A 154 -26.62 37.43 15.45
C LEU A 154 -26.21 35.97 15.64
N LEU A 155 -26.87 35.02 14.96
CA LEU A 155 -26.54 33.60 15.07
C LEU A 155 -25.15 33.31 14.50
N ILE A 156 -24.79 33.96 13.40
CA ILE A 156 -23.45 33.85 12.79
C ILE A 156 -22.38 34.37 13.77
N ARG A 157 -22.58 35.58 14.31
CA ARG A 157 -21.63 36.20 15.26
C ARG A 157 -21.50 35.40 16.55
N PHE A 158 -22.60 34.89 17.12
CA PHE A 158 -22.56 34.02 18.30
C PHE A 158 -21.93 32.65 18.00
N ALA A 159 -22.18 32.04 16.84
CA ALA A 159 -21.57 30.78 16.43
C ALA A 159 -20.05 30.91 16.30
N GLY A 160 -19.55 31.92 15.56
CA GLY A 160 -18.12 32.17 15.39
C GLY A 160 -17.41 32.52 16.71
N LEU A 161 -18.04 33.33 17.57
CA LEU A 161 -17.48 33.67 18.89
C LEU A 161 -17.46 32.46 19.84
N ALA A 162 -18.53 31.66 19.87
CA ALA A 162 -18.55 30.43 20.66
C ALA A 162 -17.52 29.41 20.15
N SER A 163 -17.38 29.27 18.83
CA SER A 163 -16.44 28.35 18.20
C SER A 163 -14.99 28.74 18.45
N SER A 164 -14.61 29.99 18.20
CA SER A 164 -13.24 30.50 18.41
C SER A 164 -12.80 30.45 19.89
N ILE A 165 -13.72 30.66 20.84
CA ILE A 165 -13.44 30.41 22.26
C ILE A 165 -13.29 28.91 22.52
N ALA A 166 -14.18 28.07 22.00
CA ALA A 166 -14.16 26.63 22.25
C ALA A 166 -12.94 25.93 21.63
N ILE A 167 -12.47 26.33 20.45
CA ILE A 167 -11.31 25.72 19.79
C ILE A 167 -10.00 26.00 20.54
N LEU A 168 -9.95 27.08 21.33
CA LEU A 168 -8.85 27.36 22.27
C LEU A 168 -9.02 26.61 23.60
N LEU A 169 -10.22 26.61 24.19
CA LEU A 169 -10.45 26.01 25.51
C LEU A 169 -10.47 24.48 25.52
N VAL A 170 -11.04 23.84 24.49
CA VAL A 170 -11.24 22.38 24.44
C VAL A 170 -9.91 21.60 24.42
N PRO A 171 -8.87 22.00 23.66
CA PRO A 171 -7.53 21.39 23.76
C PRO A 171 -6.86 21.59 25.12
N VAL A 172 -6.96 22.78 25.71
CA VAL A 172 -6.36 23.10 27.01
C VAL A 172 -7.03 22.28 28.13
N ALA A 173 -8.36 22.19 28.14
CA ALA A 173 -9.09 21.38 29.11
C ALA A 173 -8.76 19.87 28.97
N PHE A 174 -8.58 19.37 27.74
CA PHE A 174 -8.14 18.00 27.49
C PHE A 174 -6.68 17.74 27.92
N ALA A 175 -5.79 18.74 27.75
CA ALA A 175 -4.42 18.70 28.26
C ALA A 175 -4.38 18.61 29.79
N ILE A 176 -5.21 19.39 30.48
CA ILE A 176 -5.34 19.38 31.94
C ILE A 176 -5.86 18.01 32.43
N GLU A 177 -6.88 17.43 31.78
CA GLU A 177 -7.35 16.07 32.13
C GLU A 177 -6.24 15.02 32.00
N ARG A 178 -5.41 15.11 30.97
CA ARG A 178 -4.26 14.21 30.74
C ARG A 178 -3.16 14.39 31.78
N LEU A 179 -2.87 15.63 32.18
CA LEU A 179 -1.82 15.94 33.16
C LEU A 179 -2.20 15.42 34.55
N ILE A 180 -3.45 15.65 34.97
CA ILE A 180 -4.02 15.11 36.23
C ILE A 180 -3.93 13.57 36.24
N LYS A 181 -4.14 12.92 35.09
CA LYS A 181 -4.08 11.46 34.93
C LYS A 181 -2.67 10.91 34.68
N ARG A 182 -1.62 11.70 34.95
CA ARG A 182 -0.18 11.38 34.80
C ARG A 182 0.23 10.91 33.40
N ASP A 183 -0.56 11.20 32.37
CA ASP A 183 -0.40 10.71 30.99
C ASP A 183 0.46 11.66 30.13
N GLY A 184 1.48 12.27 30.77
CA GLY A 184 2.19 13.46 30.27
C GLY A 184 2.99 13.24 28.98
N LEU A 185 3.49 12.02 28.74
CA LEU A 185 4.19 11.69 27.50
C LEU A 185 3.32 11.91 26.26
N ARG A 186 2.00 11.66 26.35
CA ARG A 186 1.07 11.92 25.24
C ARG A 186 0.85 13.42 24.99
N ILE A 187 0.97 14.25 26.02
CA ILE A 187 0.87 15.71 25.90
C ILE A 187 2.07 16.23 25.09
N ALA A 188 3.28 15.74 25.38
CA ALA A 188 4.49 16.09 24.61
C ALA A 188 4.39 15.66 23.14
N ASP A 189 3.95 14.43 22.86
CA ASP A 189 3.68 13.94 21.50
C ASP A 189 2.65 14.83 20.78
N GLY A 190 1.63 15.30 21.50
CA GLY A 190 0.62 16.25 21.03
C GLY A 190 1.17 17.62 20.65
N VAL A 191 1.97 18.23 21.54
CA VAL A 191 2.60 19.54 21.28
C VAL A 191 3.55 19.46 20.08
N LEU A 192 4.33 18.38 19.96
CA LEU A 192 5.19 18.15 18.80
C LEU A 192 4.36 18.04 17.50
N ALA A 193 3.26 17.29 17.51
CA ALA A 193 2.37 17.18 16.36
C ALA A 193 1.74 18.54 15.98
N ALA A 194 1.39 19.38 16.97
CA ALA A 194 0.85 20.72 16.75
C ALA A 194 1.88 21.66 16.08
N VAL A 195 3.12 21.68 16.59
CA VAL A 195 4.22 22.50 16.03
C VAL A 195 4.55 22.06 14.61
N LEU A 196 4.63 20.75 14.35
CA LEU A 196 4.85 20.21 13.01
C LEU A 196 3.69 20.55 12.06
N ALA A 197 2.44 20.51 12.53
CA ALA A 197 1.27 20.87 11.74
C ALA A 197 1.23 22.37 11.40
N HIS A 198 1.65 23.24 12.32
CA HIS A 198 1.79 24.68 12.05
C HIS A 198 2.89 24.94 11.01
N GLY A 199 4.04 24.27 11.13
CA GLY A 199 5.13 24.38 10.16
C GLY A 199 4.77 23.91 8.74
N VAL A 200 4.00 22.81 8.61
CA VAL A 200 3.51 22.34 7.31
C VAL A 200 2.37 23.19 6.76
N THR A 201 1.53 23.77 7.63
CA THR A 201 0.53 24.77 7.23
C THR A 201 1.23 25.96 6.57
N LEU A 202 2.13 26.62 7.29
CA LEU A 202 2.90 27.78 6.78
C LEU A 202 3.72 27.45 5.52
N ALA A 203 4.25 26.23 5.39
CA ALA A 203 4.91 25.78 4.17
C ALA A 203 3.94 25.56 2.99
N THR A 204 2.69 25.18 3.26
CA THR A 204 1.61 25.06 2.26
C THR A 204 1.13 26.44 1.84
N ASP A 205 0.93 27.36 2.77
CA ASP A 205 0.50 28.74 2.51
C ASP A 205 1.54 29.47 1.63
N LEU A 206 2.84 29.35 1.98
CA LEU A 206 3.95 29.88 1.18
C LEU A 206 4.10 29.21 -0.19
N TRP A 207 3.67 27.94 -0.34
CA TRP A 207 3.66 27.27 -1.64
C TRP A 207 2.50 27.78 -2.50
N VAL A 208 1.28 27.83 -1.96
CA VAL A 208 0.10 28.31 -2.69
C VAL A 208 0.28 29.77 -3.13
N ALA A 209 0.74 30.65 -2.24
CA ALA A 209 0.92 32.08 -2.54
C ALA A 209 2.09 32.42 -3.48
N ARG A 210 2.88 31.44 -3.96
CA ARG A 210 4.11 31.68 -4.76
C ARG A 210 4.38 30.71 -5.90
N ALA A 211 3.81 29.50 -5.86
CA ALA A 211 4.25 28.38 -6.70
C ALA A 211 3.19 27.29 -6.96
N ALA A 212 1.95 27.44 -6.49
CA ALA A 212 0.85 26.62 -6.97
C ALA A 212 0.36 27.11 -8.35
N PRO A 213 -0.24 26.24 -9.17
CA PRO A 213 -1.02 26.65 -10.32
C PRO A 213 -2.26 27.44 -9.89
N ASP A 214 -2.65 28.43 -10.70
CA ASP A 214 -3.80 29.32 -10.49
C ASP A 214 -5.06 28.53 -10.07
N SER A 215 -5.39 27.44 -10.78
CA SER A 215 -6.57 26.61 -10.49
C SER A 215 -6.57 25.93 -9.11
N ILE A 216 -5.41 25.77 -8.47
CA ILE A 216 -5.30 25.30 -7.07
C ILE A 216 -5.39 26.49 -6.11
N GLN A 217 -4.78 27.63 -6.44
CA GLN A 217 -4.88 28.85 -5.63
C GLN A 217 -6.31 29.37 -5.54
N GLU A 218 -7.01 29.50 -6.67
CA GLU A 218 -8.41 29.92 -6.78
C GLU A 218 -9.40 28.86 -6.23
N ALA A 219 -8.96 27.61 -6.02
CA ALA A 219 -9.79 26.57 -5.41
C ALA A 219 -9.57 26.41 -3.89
N LEU A 220 -8.49 26.96 -3.34
CA LEU A 220 -8.18 26.94 -1.91
C LEU A 220 -8.38 28.30 -1.23
N THR A 221 -8.24 29.39 -1.98
CA THR A 221 -8.30 30.78 -1.48
C THR A 221 -9.39 31.58 -2.19
N GLN A 222 -10.04 32.49 -1.48
CA GLN A 222 -11.00 33.47 -2.03
C GLN A 222 -10.59 34.90 -1.61
N PRO A 223 -11.16 35.96 -2.19
CA PRO A 223 -10.91 37.34 -1.76
C PRO A 223 -11.34 37.56 -0.30
N SER A 224 -10.50 38.22 0.49
CA SER A 224 -10.78 38.48 1.91
C SER A 224 -11.93 39.48 2.08
N PRO A 225 -12.92 39.22 2.96
CA PRO A 225 -14.03 40.15 3.23
C PRO A 225 -13.62 41.55 3.70
N GLY A 226 -12.37 41.74 4.14
CA GLY A 226 -11.83 43.04 4.57
C GLY A 226 -10.90 43.74 3.57
N ASP A 227 -10.43 43.05 2.51
CA ASP A 227 -9.51 43.60 1.50
C ASP A 227 -9.61 42.79 0.20
N LEU A 228 -10.09 43.43 -0.87
CA LEU A 228 -10.26 42.82 -2.21
C LEU A 228 -8.93 42.41 -2.87
N HIS A 229 -7.79 42.86 -2.37
CA HIS A 229 -6.46 42.50 -2.87
C HIS A 229 -5.74 41.46 -1.99
N ALA A 230 -6.30 41.10 -0.84
CA ALA A 230 -5.82 40.00 -0.01
C ALA A 230 -6.63 38.72 -0.27
N LEU A 231 -5.95 37.58 -0.32
CA LEU A 231 -6.57 36.26 -0.39
C LEU A 231 -6.64 35.62 1.01
N THR A 232 -7.65 34.81 1.26
CA THR A 232 -7.79 34.01 2.50
C THR A 232 -6.72 32.91 2.58
N ASP A 233 -6.31 32.52 3.78
CA ASP A 233 -5.34 31.42 3.96
C ASP A 233 -5.85 30.08 3.39
N PRO A 234 -5.05 29.35 2.59
CA PRO A 234 -5.44 28.07 1.98
C PRO A 234 -5.42 26.91 2.98
N VAL A 235 -4.79 27.08 4.15
CA VAL A 235 -4.80 26.15 5.28
C VAL A 235 -4.86 26.95 6.58
N HIS A 236 -5.76 26.60 7.49
CA HIS A 236 -5.98 27.41 8.69
C HIS A 236 -4.90 27.15 9.75
N GLY A 237 -3.99 28.13 9.93
CA GLY A 237 -2.80 28.04 10.79
C GLY A 237 -3.03 27.75 12.28
N TYR A 238 -4.27 27.87 12.78
CA TYR A 238 -4.66 27.53 14.16
C TYR A 238 -5.38 26.15 14.25
N LEU A 239 -6.22 25.82 13.26
CA LEU A 239 -7.10 24.65 13.29
C LEU A 239 -6.35 23.34 12.95
N ALA A 240 -5.41 23.37 11.99
CA ALA A 240 -4.57 22.20 11.70
C ALA A 240 -3.72 21.76 12.91
N PRO A 241 -3.04 22.67 13.66
CA PRO A 241 -2.38 22.34 14.92
C PRO A 241 -3.31 21.76 16.00
N VAL A 242 -4.52 22.30 16.15
CA VAL A 242 -5.51 21.77 17.12
C VAL A 242 -5.93 20.35 16.75
N ILE A 243 -6.23 20.09 15.47
CA ILE A 243 -6.55 18.73 15.00
C ILE A 243 -5.36 17.78 15.21
N ALA A 244 -4.14 18.24 14.92
CA ALA A 244 -2.94 17.43 15.10
C ALA A 244 -2.69 17.07 16.57
N TYR A 245 -2.77 18.07 17.46
CA TYR A 245 -2.69 17.91 18.91
C TYR A 245 -3.70 16.87 19.41
N MET A 246 -5.00 17.10 19.16
CA MET A 246 -6.08 16.26 19.70
C MET A 246 -6.01 14.82 19.18
N THR A 247 -5.60 14.64 17.93
CA THR A 247 -5.42 13.32 17.31
C THR A 247 -4.23 12.59 17.92
N ALA A 248 -3.07 13.25 18.09
CA ALA A 248 -1.87 12.67 18.68
C ALA A 248 -2.02 12.34 20.18
N VAL A 249 -2.67 13.19 20.96
CA VAL A 249 -3.02 12.94 22.38
C VAL A 249 -4.08 11.80 22.51
N GLY A 250 -4.57 11.25 21.40
CA GLY A 250 -5.35 10.01 21.36
C GLY A 250 -6.84 10.20 21.61
N MET A 251 -7.41 11.36 21.23
CA MET A 251 -8.83 11.68 21.41
C MET A 251 -9.79 10.65 20.80
N SER A 252 -9.37 9.91 19.76
CA SER A 252 -10.16 8.83 19.14
C SER A 252 -10.65 7.78 20.14
N ARG A 253 -10.00 7.66 21.31
CA ARG A 253 -10.35 6.71 22.40
C ARG A 253 -11.37 7.25 23.41
N ARG A 254 -11.81 8.51 23.29
CA ARG A 254 -12.75 9.17 24.22
C ARG A 254 -13.95 9.75 23.46
N PRO A 255 -15.10 9.04 23.37
CA PRO A 255 -16.19 9.44 22.48
C PRO A 255 -16.79 10.80 22.83
N ARG A 256 -16.91 11.16 24.12
CA ARG A 256 -17.42 12.48 24.55
C ARG A 256 -16.58 13.64 24.00
N TRP A 257 -15.27 13.63 24.27
CA TRP A 257 -14.33 14.64 23.76
C TRP A 257 -14.29 14.68 22.23
N ARG A 258 -14.32 13.51 21.57
CA ARG A 258 -14.41 13.42 20.11
C ARG A 258 -15.65 14.13 19.58
N SER A 259 -16.82 13.93 20.20
CA SER A 259 -18.05 14.63 19.81
C SER A 259 -17.95 16.14 20.03
N VAL A 260 -17.42 16.60 21.17
CA VAL A 260 -17.20 18.04 21.43
C VAL A 260 -16.29 18.66 20.37
N LEU A 261 -15.15 18.02 20.06
CA LEU A 261 -14.23 18.51 19.03
C LEU A 261 -14.91 18.57 17.64
N TRP A 262 -15.67 17.55 17.23
CA TRP A 262 -16.38 17.59 15.95
C TRP A 262 -17.49 18.66 15.92
N ILE A 263 -18.21 18.88 17.02
CA ILE A 263 -19.21 19.96 17.11
C ILE A 263 -18.53 21.33 16.96
N VAL A 264 -17.42 21.56 17.65
CA VAL A 264 -16.64 22.82 17.53
C VAL A 264 -16.10 22.98 16.12
N LEU A 265 -15.43 21.98 15.55
CA LEU A 265 -14.86 22.07 14.19
C LEU A 265 -15.93 22.26 13.11
N LEU A 266 -17.13 21.66 13.26
CA LEU A 266 -18.24 21.88 12.33
C LEU A 266 -18.85 23.28 12.49
N LEU A 267 -18.91 23.81 13.72
CA LEU A 267 -19.37 25.18 13.98
C LEU A 267 -18.38 26.21 13.42
N ASP A 268 -17.07 25.96 13.56
CA ASP A 268 -15.99 26.79 13.02
C ASP A 268 -16.00 26.80 11.50
N ALA A 269 -16.01 25.61 10.90
CA ALA A 269 -16.07 25.41 9.45
C ALA A 269 -17.34 26.06 8.86
N PHE A 270 -18.50 25.85 9.49
CA PHE A 270 -19.74 26.50 9.07
C PHE A 270 -19.62 28.02 9.19
N SER A 271 -19.15 28.56 10.33
CA SER A 271 -19.04 30.00 10.55
C SER A 271 -18.08 30.68 9.58
N MET A 272 -16.91 30.10 9.28
CA MET A 272 -15.92 30.69 8.38
C MET A 272 -16.33 30.59 6.90
N LEU A 273 -17.00 29.50 6.53
CA LEU A 273 -17.60 29.33 5.22
C LEU A 273 -18.73 30.36 5.00
N VAL A 274 -19.61 30.52 5.99
CA VAL A 274 -20.73 31.49 6.00
C VAL A 274 -20.27 32.95 5.96
N THR A 275 -19.10 33.26 6.51
CA THR A 275 -18.56 34.62 6.57
C THR A 275 -17.58 34.94 5.44
N GLY A 276 -17.36 34.03 4.47
CA GLY A 276 -16.45 34.25 3.34
C GLY A 276 -14.97 34.27 3.70
N TYR A 277 -14.57 33.75 4.87
CA TYR A 277 -13.17 33.69 5.29
C TYR A 277 -12.47 32.37 4.91
N THR A 278 -13.19 31.38 4.38
CA THR A 278 -12.56 30.12 3.90
C THR A 278 -13.37 29.36 2.84
N THR A 279 -12.67 28.55 2.05
CA THR A 279 -13.26 27.69 1.01
C THR A 279 -13.56 26.28 1.55
N PRO A 280 -14.52 25.53 0.95
CA PRO A 280 -14.75 24.12 1.31
C PRO A 280 -13.49 23.25 1.23
N PHE A 281 -12.63 23.52 0.24
CA PHE A 281 -11.40 22.76 0.02
C PHE A 281 -10.31 23.13 1.04
N SER A 282 -10.18 24.40 1.46
CA SER A 282 -9.29 24.80 2.56
C SER A 282 -9.65 24.09 3.87
N ILE A 283 -10.94 24.00 4.21
CA ILE A 283 -11.41 23.25 5.39
C ILE A 283 -10.97 21.77 5.31
N ILE A 284 -11.26 21.09 4.19
CA ILE A 284 -10.91 19.66 4.03
C ILE A 284 -9.39 19.47 4.05
N LEU A 285 -8.63 20.34 3.37
CA LEU A 285 -7.17 20.30 3.34
C LEU A 285 -6.58 20.47 4.74
N THR A 286 -7.10 21.42 5.53
CA THR A 286 -6.68 21.69 6.91
C THR A 286 -6.94 20.49 7.83
N VAL A 287 -8.12 19.86 7.73
CA VAL A 287 -8.45 18.64 8.48
C VAL A 287 -7.52 17.50 8.09
N LEU A 288 -7.27 17.31 6.79
CA LEU A 288 -6.37 16.27 6.31
C LEU A 288 -4.91 16.50 6.73
N ILE A 289 -4.40 17.74 6.69
CA ILE A 289 -3.03 18.09 7.13
C ILE A 289 -2.87 17.76 8.62
N GLY A 290 -3.77 18.25 9.48
CA GLY A 290 -3.71 17.97 10.92
C GLY A 290 -3.79 16.46 11.24
N TRP A 291 -4.67 15.73 10.56
CA TRP A 291 -4.82 14.28 10.72
C TRP A 291 -3.57 13.50 10.24
N THR A 292 -3.05 13.86 9.07
CA THR A 292 -1.86 13.23 8.46
C THR A 292 -0.63 13.41 9.35
N ILE A 293 -0.42 14.60 9.88
CA ILE A 293 0.77 14.95 10.68
C ILE A 293 0.71 14.34 12.08
N ALA A 294 -0.48 14.24 12.69
CA ALA A 294 -0.64 13.51 13.95
C ALA A 294 -0.18 12.05 13.84
N TYR A 295 -0.61 11.34 12.79
CA TYR A 295 -0.18 9.96 12.57
C TYR A 295 1.26 9.84 12.07
N GLY A 296 1.79 10.84 11.36
CA GLY A 296 3.22 10.98 11.08
C GLY A 296 4.06 11.08 12.36
N THR A 297 3.65 11.93 13.30
CA THR A 297 4.34 12.13 14.59
C THR A 297 4.24 10.88 15.47
N LEU A 298 3.03 10.32 15.63
CA LEU A 298 2.81 9.08 16.38
C LEU A 298 3.62 7.89 15.83
N TYR A 299 3.76 7.79 14.50
CA TYR A 299 4.59 6.76 13.90
C TYR A 299 6.08 7.04 14.06
N ALA A 300 6.55 8.27 13.82
CA ALA A 300 7.98 8.61 13.88
C ALA A 300 8.56 8.49 15.30
N VAL A 301 7.88 9.07 16.30
CA VAL A 301 8.29 9.04 17.71
C VAL A 301 8.05 7.65 18.33
N GLY A 302 7.09 6.89 17.79
CA GLY A 302 6.59 5.66 18.37
C GLY A 302 5.55 5.94 19.45
N SER A 303 4.34 5.42 19.26
CA SER A 303 3.23 5.63 20.19
C SER A 303 3.47 4.89 21.53
N PRO A 304 2.98 5.39 22.68
CA PRO A 304 3.10 4.68 23.95
C PRO A 304 2.53 3.27 23.87
N ASN A 305 3.31 2.31 24.35
CA ASN A 305 2.94 0.90 24.39
C ASN A 305 1.81 0.70 25.43
N VAL A 306 0.73 0.01 25.02
CA VAL A 306 -0.44 -0.26 25.88
C VAL A 306 -0.88 -1.73 25.73
N ARG A 307 0.07 -2.61 25.37
CA ARG A 307 -0.16 -4.05 25.35
C ARG A 307 -0.49 -4.50 26.78
N PRO A 308 -1.52 -5.33 26.99
CA PRO A 308 -1.74 -5.94 28.30
C PRO A 308 -0.53 -6.80 28.67
N THR A 309 -0.08 -6.67 29.92
CA THR A 309 0.93 -7.50 30.60
C THR A 309 0.28 -8.67 31.32
N GLY A 310 1.07 -9.64 31.78
CA GLY A 310 0.63 -10.72 32.67
C GLY A 310 -0.16 -10.21 33.89
N GLN A 311 0.27 -9.10 34.51
CA GLN A 311 -0.47 -8.47 35.61
C GLN A 311 -1.88 -8.03 35.21
N THR A 312 -2.04 -7.40 34.04
CA THR A 312 -3.38 -7.02 33.55
C THR A 312 -4.25 -8.22 33.20
N LEU A 313 -3.64 -9.31 32.72
CA LEU A 313 -4.30 -10.60 32.49
C LEU A 313 -4.81 -11.21 33.81
N MET A 314 -4.00 -11.24 34.86
CA MET A 314 -4.41 -11.71 36.20
C MET A 314 -5.55 -10.86 36.78
N ALA A 315 -5.46 -9.54 36.68
CA ALA A 315 -6.54 -8.64 37.10
C ALA A 315 -7.83 -8.85 36.29
N GLY A 316 -7.71 -9.10 34.98
CA GLY A 316 -8.83 -9.40 34.10
C GLY A 316 -9.54 -10.71 34.45
N LEU A 317 -8.79 -11.76 34.79
CA LEU A 317 -9.35 -13.03 35.26
C LEU A 317 -10.02 -12.90 36.63
N ARG A 318 -9.41 -12.16 37.57
CA ARG A 318 -10.02 -11.85 38.89
C ARG A 318 -11.32 -11.06 38.74
N HIS A 319 -11.40 -10.13 37.79
CA HIS A 319 -12.65 -9.40 37.51
C HIS A 319 -13.76 -10.27 36.89
N VAL A 320 -13.40 -11.40 36.26
CA VAL A 320 -14.34 -12.39 35.71
C VAL A 320 -14.79 -13.43 36.77
N GLY A 321 -14.13 -13.49 37.92
CA GLY A 321 -14.44 -14.41 39.01
C GLY A 321 -13.52 -15.64 39.12
N PHE A 322 -12.35 -15.62 38.45
CA PHE A 322 -11.32 -16.64 38.61
C PHE A 322 -10.24 -16.20 39.60
N HIS A 323 -9.63 -17.17 40.29
CA HIS A 323 -8.54 -16.97 41.23
C HIS A 323 -7.22 -17.51 40.65
N PRO A 324 -6.52 -16.77 39.76
CA PRO A 324 -5.29 -17.24 39.17
C PRO A 324 -4.08 -17.02 40.11
N VAL A 325 -3.20 -18.02 40.12
CA VAL A 325 -1.95 -18.05 40.89
C VAL A 325 -0.77 -17.69 40.00
N ALA A 326 -0.58 -18.40 38.89
CA ALA A 326 0.51 -18.17 37.94
C ALA A 326 0.02 -18.25 36.48
N ALA A 327 0.77 -17.62 35.56
CA ALA A 327 0.46 -17.62 34.14
C ALA A 327 1.72 -17.72 33.28
N ALA A 328 2.00 -18.93 32.81
CA ALA A 328 3.07 -19.19 31.85
C ALA A 328 2.60 -18.78 30.44
N ARG A 329 3.42 -18.02 29.71
CA ARG A 329 3.16 -17.77 28.29
C ARG A 329 3.52 -19.02 27.49
N GLU A 330 2.64 -19.45 26.59
CA GLU A 330 2.95 -20.57 25.69
C GLU A 330 3.97 -20.10 24.62
N GLU A 331 5.16 -20.67 24.62
CA GLU A 331 6.21 -20.43 23.60
C GLU A 331 5.90 -21.16 22.30
N ALA A 332 4.81 -20.75 21.63
CA ALA A 332 4.53 -21.16 20.27
C ALA A 332 5.63 -20.64 19.33
N VAL A 333 6.48 -21.55 18.83
CA VAL A 333 7.50 -21.30 17.79
C VAL A 333 6.95 -20.35 16.72
N GLU A 334 7.70 -19.29 16.41
CA GLU A 334 7.25 -18.12 15.62
C GLU A 334 6.68 -18.49 14.23
N SER A 335 5.41 -18.86 14.23
CA SER A 335 4.62 -19.14 13.04
C SER A 335 4.46 -17.83 12.26
N GLU A 336 4.71 -17.84 10.94
CA GLU A 336 4.81 -16.66 10.06
C GLU A 336 3.52 -15.78 9.91
N ASN A 337 2.54 -15.90 10.81
CA ASN A 337 1.30 -15.13 10.90
C ASN A 337 1.08 -14.64 12.35
N GLY A 338 1.33 -13.35 12.65
CA GLY A 338 1.02 -12.72 13.95
C GLY A 338 -0.48 -12.50 14.25
N ASP A 339 -1.36 -13.36 13.74
CA ASP A 339 -2.84 -13.26 13.82
C ASP A 339 -3.44 -14.15 14.94
N ARG A 340 -2.58 -14.95 15.63
CA ARG A 340 -2.99 -15.99 16.61
C ARG A 340 -3.31 -15.47 18.02
N GLY A 341 -3.01 -14.21 18.34
CA GLY A 341 -3.03 -13.71 19.71
C GLY A 341 -1.74 -14.05 20.48
N ARG A 342 -1.79 -13.89 21.81
CA ARG A 342 -0.84 -14.46 22.79
C ARG A 342 -1.57 -15.48 23.64
N ARG A 343 -1.04 -16.70 23.75
CA ARG A 343 -1.58 -17.74 24.64
C ARG A 343 -0.83 -17.77 25.96
N TYR A 344 -1.60 -17.97 27.02
CA TYR A 344 -1.14 -18.12 28.39
C TYR A 344 -1.82 -19.35 29.00
N PHE A 345 -1.02 -20.28 29.51
CA PHE A 345 -1.48 -21.35 30.39
C PHE A 345 -1.56 -20.78 31.80
N VAL A 346 -2.74 -20.83 32.41
CA VAL A 346 -2.99 -20.20 33.73
C VAL A 346 -3.40 -21.25 34.75
N THR A 347 -2.70 -21.28 35.88
CA THR A 347 -3.06 -22.09 37.05
C THR A 347 -4.02 -21.30 37.94
N LEU A 348 -5.04 -21.99 38.45
CA LEU A 348 -5.96 -21.46 39.46
C LEU A 348 -5.55 -21.91 40.86
N GLU A 349 -6.01 -21.16 41.85
CA GLU A 349 -6.00 -21.50 43.27
C GLU A 349 -6.99 -22.67 43.52
N ASP A 350 -8.22 -22.52 43.03
CA ASP A 350 -9.26 -23.55 43.00
C ASP A 350 -9.64 -23.90 41.56
N GLY A 351 -9.62 -25.20 41.24
CA GLY A 351 -10.15 -25.75 39.98
C GLY A 351 -9.10 -26.14 38.92
N PRO A 352 -9.53 -26.60 37.73
CA PRO A 352 -8.64 -26.99 36.65
C PRO A 352 -7.95 -25.77 36.00
N PRO A 353 -6.76 -25.95 35.40
CA PRO A 353 -6.07 -24.88 34.69
C PRO A 353 -6.83 -24.40 33.45
N LEU A 354 -6.46 -23.22 32.95
CA LEU A 354 -7.14 -22.51 31.88
C LEU A 354 -6.20 -22.19 30.70
N ASP A 355 -6.69 -22.37 29.48
CA ASP A 355 -6.02 -21.93 28.26
C ASP A 355 -6.55 -20.55 27.86
N VAL A 356 -5.76 -19.50 28.08
CA VAL A 356 -6.20 -18.11 27.93
C VAL A 356 -5.56 -17.45 26.70
N THR A 357 -6.40 -17.04 25.74
CA THR A 357 -5.96 -16.36 24.51
C THR A 357 -6.25 -14.86 24.59
N VAL A 358 -5.18 -14.06 24.65
CA VAL A 358 -5.21 -12.59 24.65
C VAL A 358 -5.01 -12.06 23.23
N VAL A 359 -5.88 -11.17 22.78
CA VAL A 359 -6.00 -10.76 21.38
C VAL A 359 -5.87 -9.25 21.26
N ASP A 360 -4.79 -8.79 20.65
CA ASP A 360 -4.40 -7.38 20.61
C ASP A 360 -4.75 -6.71 19.27
N ARG A 361 -5.23 -5.45 19.32
CA ARG A 361 -5.51 -4.62 18.14
C ARG A 361 -4.27 -4.37 17.29
N GLU A 362 -3.07 -4.33 17.89
CA GLU A 362 -1.80 -4.20 17.16
C GLU A 362 -1.49 -5.44 16.33
N GLN A 363 -1.72 -6.64 16.87
CA GLN A 363 -1.55 -7.90 16.14
C GLN A 363 -2.55 -8.00 14.98
N GLN A 364 -3.82 -7.64 15.20
CA GLN A 364 -4.81 -7.57 14.12
C GLN A 364 -4.46 -6.54 13.02
N ALA A 365 -3.62 -5.53 13.28
CA ALA A 365 -3.15 -4.61 12.24
C ALA A 365 -2.05 -5.24 11.36
N GLN A 366 -1.29 -6.21 11.88
CA GLN A 366 -0.29 -6.92 11.09
C GLN A 366 -0.95 -7.70 9.94
N GLY A 367 -0.38 -7.59 8.75
CA GLY A 367 -0.97 -8.20 7.55
C GLY A 367 -2.26 -7.54 7.03
N PHE A 368 -2.72 -6.39 7.57
CA PHE A 368 -3.85 -5.63 6.99
C PHE A 368 -3.66 -5.40 5.48
N PHE A 369 -2.51 -4.84 5.08
CA PHE A 369 -2.19 -4.60 3.67
C PHE A 369 -2.17 -5.88 2.84
N TYR A 370 -1.64 -6.98 3.39
CA TYR A 370 -1.67 -8.28 2.72
C TYR A 370 -3.10 -8.81 2.54
N ARG A 371 -3.98 -8.65 3.53
CA ARG A 371 -5.40 -9.02 3.44
C ARG A 371 -6.15 -8.14 2.43
N VAL A 372 -6.02 -6.82 2.49
CA VAL A 372 -6.66 -5.90 1.52
C VAL A 372 -6.16 -6.13 0.09
N TRP A 373 -4.85 -6.26 -0.11
CA TRP A 373 -4.26 -6.60 -1.41
C TRP A 373 -4.72 -7.96 -1.91
N ARG A 374 -4.81 -8.97 -1.04
CA ARG A 374 -5.35 -10.30 -1.37
C ARG A 374 -6.82 -10.24 -1.77
N ASN A 375 -7.65 -9.48 -1.06
CA ASN A 375 -9.07 -9.30 -1.40
C ASN A 375 -9.26 -8.51 -2.71
N LEU A 376 -8.37 -7.57 -3.03
CA LEU A 376 -8.37 -6.83 -4.32
C LEU A 376 -7.86 -7.66 -5.51
N THR A 377 -7.05 -8.71 -5.27
CA THR A 377 -6.42 -9.52 -6.34
C THR A 377 -7.02 -10.93 -6.49
N LEU A 378 -7.71 -11.44 -5.48
CA LEU A 378 -8.48 -12.68 -5.52
C LEU A 378 -9.98 -12.36 -5.56
N ARG A 379 -10.62 -12.47 -6.73
CA ARG A 379 -12.08 -12.61 -6.79
C ARG A 379 -12.43 -14.06 -6.50
N GLY A 380 -12.66 -14.37 -5.23
CA GLY A 380 -13.05 -15.71 -4.79
C GLY A 380 -13.49 -15.74 -3.33
N PHE A 381 -14.47 -16.59 -3.04
CA PHE A 381 -15.22 -16.64 -1.77
C PHE A 381 -14.40 -17.03 -0.52
N ALA A 382 -13.09 -17.28 -0.65
CA ALA A 382 -12.22 -17.75 0.43
C ALA A 382 -11.76 -16.64 1.41
N THR A 383 -11.96 -15.35 1.11
CA THR A 383 -11.53 -14.24 1.98
C THR A 383 -12.70 -13.63 2.74
N ARG A 384 -12.67 -13.67 4.09
CA ARG A 384 -13.65 -12.94 4.93
C ARG A 384 -13.67 -11.45 4.52
N SER A 385 -14.88 -10.91 4.35
CA SER A 385 -15.14 -9.59 3.77
C SER A 385 -15.54 -8.55 4.81
N SER A 386 -14.77 -8.42 5.90
CA SER A 386 -15.00 -7.39 6.92
C SER A 386 -13.70 -7.03 7.66
N LEU A 387 -13.58 -5.74 8.01
CA LEU A 387 -12.62 -5.25 8.99
C LEU A 387 -13.27 -5.31 10.36
N GLN A 388 -13.30 -6.50 10.95
CA GLN A 388 -14.02 -6.76 12.20
C GLN A 388 -13.40 -5.95 13.35
N SER A 389 -14.25 -5.45 14.26
CA SER A 389 -13.76 -4.92 15.54
C SER A 389 -13.26 -6.06 16.42
N LEU A 390 -12.40 -5.78 17.42
CA LEU A 390 -11.98 -6.79 18.39
C LEU A 390 -13.18 -7.46 19.06
N ARG A 391 -14.21 -6.68 19.40
CA ARG A 391 -15.46 -7.17 19.98
C ARG A 391 -16.24 -8.07 19.00
N GLN A 392 -16.34 -7.71 17.72
CA GLN A 392 -16.99 -8.57 16.73
C GLN A 392 -16.19 -9.87 16.48
N ALA A 393 -14.86 -9.83 16.58
CA ALA A 393 -14.03 -11.02 16.52
C ALA A 393 -14.23 -11.92 17.76
N LEU A 394 -14.33 -11.33 18.95
CA LEU A 394 -14.65 -12.01 20.21
C LEU A 394 -16.04 -12.68 20.16
N GLU A 395 -17.06 -11.91 19.75
CA GLU A 395 -18.45 -12.38 19.59
C GLU A 395 -18.54 -13.51 18.55
N GLN A 396 -17.83 -13.42 17.42
CA GLN A 396 -17.79 -14.50 16.43
C GLN A 396 -17.06 -15.75 16.94
N GLU A 397 -15.92 -15.59 17.62
CA GLU A 397 -15.14 -16.74 18.12
C GLU A 397 -15.90 -17.49 19.22
N ALA A 398 -16.55 -16.78 20.13
CA ALA A 398 -17.42 -17.37 21.14
C ALA A 398 -18.61 -18.10 20.52
N LEU A 399 -19.29 -17.47 19.57
CA LEU A 399 -20.42 -18.07 18.86
C LEU A 399 -19.99 -19.29 18.01
N LEU A 400 -18.76 -19.33 17.49
CA LEU A 400 -18.18 -20.52 16.84
C LEU A 400 -17.85 -21.64 17.82
N ALA A 401 -17.28 -21.33 18.98
CA ALA A 401 -16.97 -22.33 20.01
C ALA A 401 -18.25 -23.01 20.53
N TYR A 402 -19.28 -22.23 20.90
CA TYR A 402 -20.56 -22.80 21.33
C TYR A 402 -21.29 -23.54 20.21
N ALA A 403 -21.23 -23.07 18.96
CA ALA A 403 -21.85 -23.77 17.84
C ALA A 403 -21.17 -25.11 17.51
N ALA A 404 -19.84 -25.22 17.65
CA ALA A 404 -19.12 -26.47 17.47
C ALA A 404 -19.55 -27.53 18.50
N ILE A 405 -19.60 -27.14 19.78
CA ILE A 405 -20.04 -28.03 20.87
C ILE A 405 -21.53 -28.40 20.69
N ALA A 406 -22.40 -27.46 20.30
CA ALA A 406 -23.81 -27.72 19.99
C ALA A 406 -24.04 -28.54 18.71
N ALA A 407 -23.00 -28.71 17.88
CA ALA A 407 -22.99 -29.64 16.75
C ALA A 407 -22.59 -31.08 17.15
N GLY A 408 -22.19 -31.29 18.41
CA GLY A 408 -21.66 -32.58 18.88
C GLY A 408 -20.19 -32.81 18.53
N ALA A 409 -19.45 -31.76 18.15
CA ALA A 409 -18.02 -31.84 17.93
C ALA A 409 -17.26 -31.49 19.22
N ASN A 410 -16.25 -32.30 19.55
CA ASN A 410 -15.32 -32.04 20.63
C ASN A 410 -14.50 -30.77 20.31
N ALA A 411 -14.64 -29.74 21.14
CA ALA A 411 -13.89 -28.49 21.04
C ALA A 411 -13.62 -27.92 22.45
N PRO A 412 -12.55 -27.11 22.65
CA PRO A 412 -12.28 -26.49 23.93
C PRO A 412 -13.46 -25.64 24.39
N LYS A 413 -13.94 -25.90 25.61
CA LYS A 413 -15.09 -25.22 26.19
C LYS A 413 -14.69 -23.78 26.54
N LEU A 414 -15.30 -22.82 25.87
CA LEU A 414 -15.14 -21.40 26.21
C LEU A 414 -15.93 -21.13 27.50
N ILE A 415 -15.22 -20.88 28.60
CA ILE A 415 -15.79 -20.62 29.91
C ILE A 415 -16.18 -19.15 30.05
N ALA A 416 -15.31 -18.23 29.59
CA ALA A 416 -15.56 -16.79 29.70
C ALA A 416 -14.86 -15.95 28.62
N THR A 417 -15.32 -14.70 28.49
CA THR A 417 -14.74 -13.67 27.61
C THR A 417 -14.73 -12.31 28.31
N SER A 418 -13.68 -11.51 28.14
CA SER A 418 -13.58 -10.17 28.75
C SER A 418 -12.81 -9.16 27.90
N GLU A 419 -13.09 -7.87 28.05
CA GLU A 419 -12.31 -6.78 27.42
C GLU A 419 -11.11 -6.43 28.30
N LEU A 420 -9.90 -6.70 27.81
CA LEU A 420 -8.65 -6.50 28.54
C LEU A 420 -8.11 -5.07 28.31
N GLY A 421 -8.94 -4.10 28.67
CA GLY A 421 -8.72 -2.69 28.34
C GLY A 421 -9.14 -2.32 26.91
N PRO A 422 -8.79 -1.11 26.43
CA PRO A 422 -9.38 -0.53 25.22
C PRO A 422 -8.89 -1.12 23.89
N ASP A 423 -7.77 -1.85 23.89
CA ASP A 423 -7.07 -2.37 22.70
C ASP A 423 -6.87 -3.89 22.71
N ALA A 424 -7.39 -4.63 23.70
CA ALA A 424 -7.25 -6.08 23.75
C ALA A 424 -8.51 -6.77 24.31
N VAL A 425 -8.70 -8.03 23.96
CA VAL A 425 -9.76 -8.91 24.50
C VAL A 425 -9.17 -10.26 24.91
N MET A 426 -9.84 -10.94 25.83
CA MET A 426 -9.43 -12.20 26.42
C MET A 426 -10.50 -13.27 26.19
N LEU A 427 -10.11 -14.43 25.70
CA LEU A 427 -10.92 -15.66 25.66
C LEU A 427 -10.34 -16.67 26.65
N VAL A 428 -11.20 -17.25 27.49
CA VAL A 428 -10.81 -18.18 28.56
C VAL A 428 -11.41 -19.55 28.27
N TYR A 429 -10.57 -20.49 27.84
CA TYR A 429 -10.96 -21.87 27.55
C TYR A 429 -10.55 -22.81 28.68
N GLU A 430 -11.30 -23.90 28.83
CA GLU A 430 -10.93 -25.06 29.66
C GLU A 430 -9.66 -25.72 29.10
N HIS A 431 -8.63 -25.93 29.92
CA HIS A 431 -7.39 -26.56 29.46
C HIS A 431 -7.60 -28.05 29.15
N THR A 432 -7.19 -28.47 27.95
CA THR A 432 -7.50 -29.82 27.44
C THR A 432 -6.33 -30.82 27.53
N GLY A 433 -5.11 -30.38 27.87
CA GLY A 433 -3.96 -31.26 28.14
C GLY A 433 -3.50 -32.18 27.01
N GLY A 434 -3.99 -31.98 25.78
CA GLY A 434 -3.73 -32.84 24.61
C GLY A 434 -2.49 -32.45 23.81
N ARG A 435 -1.97 -33.42 23.04
CA ARG A 435 -0.90 -33.21 22.05
C ARG A 435 -1.51 -32.87 20.69
N THR A 436 -0.87 -31.97 19.94
CA THR A 436 -1.23 -31.73 18.53
C THR A 436 -0.91 -32.94 17.67
N LEU A 437 -1.71 -33.19 16.62
CA LEU A 437 -1.44 -34.23 15.62
C LEU A 437 -0.03 -34.07 14.99
N ASP A 438 0.46 -32.83 14.85
CA ASP A 438 1.81 -32.56 14.37
C ASP A 438 2.91 -33.07 15.33
N SER A 439 2.63 -33.18 16.64
CA SER A 439 3.56 -33.66 17.69
C SER A 439 3.37 -35.12 18.13
N LEU A 440 2.42 -35.85 17.53
CA LEU A 440 2.32 -37.30 17.65
C LEU A 440 3.41 -38.00 16.81
N ALA A 441 3.92 -39.15 17.26
CA ALA A 441 4.68 -40.04 16.38
C ALA A 441 3.74 -40.78 15.43
N ASP A 442 4.17 -41.08 14.20
CA ASP A 442 3.28 -41.66 13.18
C ASP A 442 2.73 -43.05 13.56
N ALA A 443 3.43 -43.78 14.44
CA ALA A 443 2.97 -45.04 15.02
C ALA A 443 1.80 -44.88 16.01
N GLU A 444 1.62 -43.70 16.61
CA GLU A 444 0.48 -43.37 17.48
C GLU A 444 -0.80 -43.09 16.67
N ILE A 445 -0.66 -42.83 15.36
CA ILE A 445 -1.78 -42.48 14.47
C ILE A 445 -2.48 -43.75 13.99
N THR A 446 -3.33 -44.32 14.85
CA THR A 446 -4.14 -45.52 14.59
C THR A 446 -5.34 -45.24 13.68
N ASP A 447 -5.90 -46.28 13.04
CA ASP A 447 -7.11 -46.15 12.19
C ASP A 447 -8.34 -45.68 12.98
N GLU A 448 -8.37 -45.97 14.29
CA GLU A 448 -9.42 -45.47 15.18
C GLU A 448 -9.26 -43.96 15.39
N LEU A 449 -8.04 -43.46 15.64
CA LEU A 449 -7.79 -42.02 15.75
C LEU A 449 -8.18 -41.27 14.46
N LEU A 450 -7.91 -41.87 13.29
CA LEU A 450 -8.34 -41.33 12.01
C LEU A 450 -9.89 -41.26 11.91
N ARG A 451 -10.61 -42.35 12.26
CA ARG A 451 -12.09 -42.36 12.31
C ARG A 451 -12.65 -41.31 13.26
N HIS A 452 -12.13 -41.22 14.49
CA HIS A 452 -12.58 -40.24 15.47
C HIS A 452 -12.37 -38.81 14.99
N THR A 453 -11.25 -38.52 14.32
CA THR A 453 -11.01 -37.21 13.69
C THR A 453 -12.06 -36.89 12.61
N TRP A 454 -12.41 -37.86 11.77
CA TRP A 454 -13.47 -37.67 10.76
C TRP A 454 -14.86 -37.50 11.37
N HIS A 455 -15.19 -38.18 12.48
CA HIS A 455 -16.45 -37.95 13.19
C HIS A 455 -16.56 -36.53 13.76
N GLN A 456 -15.48 -35.92 14.24
CA GLN A 456 -15.52 -34.50 14.67
C GLN A 456 -15.83 -33.55 13.51
N VAL A 457 -15.28 -33.81 12.31
CA VAL A 457 -15.60 -33.03 11.10
C VAL A 457 -17.04 -33.29 10.65
N GLN A 458 -17.51 -34.54 10.68
CA GLN A 458 -18.88 -34.92 10.36
C GLN A 458 -19.90 -34.21 11.28
N ALA A 459 -19.61 -34.12 12.57
CA ALA A 459 -20.42 -33.39 13.55
C ALA A 459 -20.55 -31.90 13.16
N LEU A 460 -19.44 -31.20 12.89
CA LEU A 460 -19.46 -29.81 12.40
C LEU A 460 -20.27 -29.67 11.09
N GLN A 461 -20.04 -30.55 10.11
CA GLN A 461 -20.73 -30.50 8.81
C GLN A 461 -22.23 -30.74 8.94
N SER A 462 -22.69 -31.55 9.91
CA SER A 462 -24.12 -31.80 10.18
C SER A 462 -24.91 -30.52 10.50
N ARG A 463 -24.25 -29.52 11.11
CA ARG A 463 -24.82 -28.19 11.40
C ARG A 463 -24.40 -27.12 10.38
N ARG A 464 -23.83 -27.52 9.23
CA ARG A 464 -23.26 -26.63 8.20
C ARG A 464 -22.19 -25.69 8.76
N ILE A 465 -21.35 -26.17 9.68
CA ILE A 465 -20.20 -25.43 10.21
C ILE A 465 -18.96 -25.86 9.42
N ALA A 466 -18.22 -24.87 8.89
CA ALA A 466 -16.91 -25.06 8.30
C ALA A 466 -15.82 -24.61 9.29
N HIS A 467 -14.75 -25.39 9.41
CA HIS A 467 -13.57 -25.10 10.23
C HIS A 467 -12.56 -24.21 9.48
N ARG A 468 -12.49 -24.33 8.16
CA ARG A 468 -11.66 -23.57 7.20
C ARG A 468 -10.12 -23.70 7.37
N ARG A 469 -9.64 -24.44 8.38
CA ARG A 469 -8.21 -24.60 8.74
C ARG A 469 -7.91 -25.96 9.41
N LEU A 470 -8.20 -27.08 8.74
CA LEU A 470 -7.85 -28.42 9.23
C LEU A 470 -6.38 -28.76 8.90
N ALA A 471 -5.48 -28.31 9.77
CA ALA A 471 -4.06 -28.67 9.82
C ALA A 471 -3.74 -29.42 11.13
N GLY A 472 -2.56 -30.04 11.25
CA GLY A 472 -2.19 -30.82 12.43
C GLY A 472 -2.11 -30.00 13.72
N ASP A 473 -1.91 -28.69 13.62
CA ASP A 473 -1.96 -27.73 14.72
C ASP A 473 -3.39 -27.27 15.12
N ALA A 474 -4.43 -27.79 14.46
CA ALA A 474 -5.84 -27.61 14.82
C ALA A 474 -6.51 -28.88 15.36
N VAL A 475 -5.80 -30.01 15.36
CA VAL A 475 -6.28 -31.30 15.88
C VAL A 475 -5.47 -31.65 17.12
N LEU A 476 -6.10 -31.59 18.30
CA LEU A 476 -5.54 -32.12 19.54
C LEU A 476 -6.04 -33.55 19.78
N VAL A 477 -5.22 -34.33 20.47
CA VAL A 477 -5.53 -35.67 20.97
C VAL A 477 -5.14 -35.70 22.45
N ASP A 478 -6.10 -36.03 23.32
CA ASP A 478 -5.86 -36.12 24.76
C ASP A 478 -5.16 -37.44 25.16
N ARG A 479 -5.03 -37.70 26.46
CA ARG A 479 -4.44 -38.96 26.97
C ARG A 479 -5.36 -40.18 26.85
N SER A 480 -6.65 -40.00 26.54
CA SER A 480 -7.60 -41.10 26.31
C SER A 480 -7.72 -41.50 24.83
N GLY A 481 -7.14 -40.72 23.91
CA GLY A 481 -7.31 -40.88 22.46
C GLY A 481 -8.49 -40.09 21.89
N THR A 482 -9.16 -39.30 22.72
CA THR A 482 -10.25 -38.40 22.32
C THR A 482 -9.70 -37.25 21.47
N VAL A 483 -10.21 -37.14 20.25
CA VAL A 483 -9.86 -36.06 19.32
C VAL A 483 -10.66 -34.80 19.64
N ILE A 484 -9.98 -33.64 19.69
CA ILE A 484 -10.55 -32.33 19.99
C ILE A 484 -10.12 -31.33 18.89
N LEU A 485 -11.08 -30.60 18.31
CA LEU A 485 -10.83 -29.59 17.27
C LEU A 485 -10.64 -28.20 17.89
N THR A 486 -9.53 -27.54 17.56
CA THR A 486 -9.13 -26.23 18.08
C THR A 486 -9.05 -25.18 16.95
N GLU A 487 -8.48 -23.99 17.18
CA GLU A 487 -8.36 -22.93 16.14
C GLU A 487 -9.70 -22.50 15.47
N LEU A 488 -10.83 -22.73 16.14
CA LEU A 488 -12.19 -22.45 15.64
C LEU A 488 -12.42 -20.99 15.22
N ARG A 489 -11.60 -20.04 15.71
CA ARG A 489 -11.48 -18.65 15.23
C ARG A 489 -11.58 -18.52 13.70
N GLY A 490 -11.03 -19.46 12.94
CA GLY A 490 -11.03 -19.46 11.48
C GLY A 490 -12.35 -19.83 10.80
N GLY A 491 -13.28 -20.47 11.53
CA GLY A 491 -14.47 -21.13 11.01
C GLY A 491 -15.63 -20.22 10.55
N GLU A 492 -16.74 -20.84 10.18
CA GLU A 492 -17.94 -20.19 9.64
C GLU A 492 -19.18 -21.07 9.83
N ILE A 493 -20.30 -20.48 10.26
CA ILE A 493 -21.60 -21.15 10.46
C ILE A 493 -22.52 -20.83 9.29
N ALA A 494 -23.45 -21.74 8.97
CA ALA A 494 -24.26 -21.71 7.75
C ALA A 494 -23.38 -21.68 6.48
N ALA A 495 -22.24 -22.36 6.53
CA ALA A 495 -21.22 -22.34 5.51
C ALA A 495 -21.73 -22.89 4.17
N GLY A 496 -21.27 -22.25 3.09
CA GLY A 496 -21.46 -22.73 1.73
C GLY A 496 -20.78 -24.08 1.52
N GLU A 497 -21.35 -24.91 0.65
CA GLU A 497 -20.93 -26.31 0.48
C GLU A 497 -19.46 -26.44 0.03
N LEU A 498 -18.99 -25.48 -0.75
CA LEU A 498 -17.59 -25.34 -1.17
C LEU A 498 -16.61 -25.27 0.02
N LEU A 499 -17.03 -24.69 1.16
CA LEU A 499 -16.20 -24.63 2.37
C LEU A 499 -16.16 -25.97 3.10
N LEU A 500 -17.27 -26.70 3.16
CA LEU A 500 -17.33 -28.05 3.75
C LEU A 500 -16.47 -29.02 2.94
N ARG A 501 -16.58 -28.99 1.60
CA ARG A 501 -15.71 -29.73 0.67
C ARG A 501 -14.23 -29.33 0.82
N MET A 502 -13.94 -28.04 1.09
CA MET A 502 -12.57 -27.54 1.32
C MET A 502 -11.97 -28.07 2.63
N ASP A 503 -12.78 -28.25 3.68
CA ASP A 503 -12.34 -28.85 4.93
C ASP A 503 -12.00 -30.34 4.75
N VAL A 504 -12.79 -31.10 3.99
CA VAL A 504 -12.44 -32.49 3.62
C VAL A 504 -11.11 -32.53 2.86
N ALA A 505 -10.95 -31.69 1.83
CA ALA A 505 -9.70 -31.61 1.06
C ALA A 505 -8.49 -31.22 1.92
N GLN A 506 -8.66 -30.34 2.91
CA GLN A 506 -7.61 -29.99 3.87
C GLN A 506 -7.26 -31.18 4.77
N LEU A 507 -8.24 -31.83 5.40
CA LEU A 507 -7.96 -32.90 6.35
C LEU A 507 -7.42 -34.17 5.68
N VAL A 508 -7.95 -34.59 4.51
CA VAL A 508 -7.36 -35.72 3.75
C VAL A 508 -5.90 -35.43 3.41
N THR A 509 -5.55 -34.20 3.04
CA THR A 509 -4.16 -33.83 2.76
C THR A 509 -3.29 -33.79 4.02
N THR A 510 -3.80 -33.25 5.13
CA THR A 510 -3.09 -33.17 6.41
C THR A 510 -2.83 -34.57 6.98
N LEU A 511 -3.80 -35.49 6.92
CA LEU A 511 -3.62 -36.89 7.31
C LEU A 511 -2.70 -37.62 6.32
N GLY A 512 -2.85 -37.40 5.01
CA GLY A 512 -2.00 -38.01 3.98
C GLY A 512 -0.52 -37.64 4.10
N LEU A 513 -0.18 -36.49 4.68
CA LEU A 513 1.19 -36.09 5.01
C LEU A 513 1.81 -36.87 6.19
N ARG A 514 1.01 -37.63 6.96
CA ARG A 514 1.45 -38.42 8.12
C ARG A 514 1.28 -39.93 7.91
N VAL A 515 0.17 -40.38 7.32
CA VAL A 515 -0.17 -41.81 7.14
C VAL A 515 -0.22 -42.28 5.68
N GLY A 516 0.11 -41.43 4.72
CA GLY A 516 0.05 -41.74 3.28
C GLY A 516 -1.35 -41.64 2.67
N ALA A 517 -1.41 -41.63 1.33
CA ALA A 517 -2.63 -41.34 0.58
C ALA A 517 -3.76 -42.37 0.77
N GLU A 518 -3.47 -43.66 0.58
CA GLU A 518 -4.47 -44.74 0.63
C GLU A 518 -5.14 -44.80 2.02
N ARG A 519 -4.34 -44.84 3.09
CA ARG A 519 -4.83 -44.92 4.47
C ARG A 519 -5.63 -43.66 4.89
N ALA A 520 -5.19 -42.48 4.45
CA ALA A 520 -5.94 -41.24 4.67
C ALA A 520 -7.28 -41.23 3.92
N VAL A 521 -7.32 -41.61 2.65
CA VAL A 521 -8.56 -41.66 1.84
C VAL A 521 -9.52 -42.73 2.37
N ALA A 522 -9.03 -43.92 2.70
CA ALA A 522 -9.83 -45.00 3.28
C ALA A 522 -10.50 -44.57 4.60
N SER A 523 -9.77 -43.87 5.48
CA SER A 523 -10.34 -43.35 6.73
C SER A 523 -11.46 -42.32 6.50
N ALA A 524 -11.34 -41.48 5.46
CA ALA A 524 -12.35 -40.47 5.13
C ALA A 524 -13.61 -41.11 4.54
N VAL A 525 -13.44 -42.05 3.59
CA VAL A 525 -14.54 -42.77 2.94
C VAL A 525 -15.30 -43.63 3.95
N GLY A 526 -14.61 -44.22 4.93
CA GLY A 526 -15.23 -45.02 5.99
C GLY A 526 -16.16 -44.26 6.95
N VAL A 527 -16.11 -42.92 6.97
CA VAL A 527 -16.94 -42.08 7.85
C VAL A 527 -17.85 -41.13 7.07
N LEU A 528 -17.35 -40.44 6.04
CA LEU A 528 -18.11 -39.48 5.23
C LEU A 528 -18.79 -40.11 4.00
N GLY A 529 -18.43 -41.35 3.65
CA GLY A 529 -18.89 -42.01 2.44
C GLY A 529 -18.12 -41.59 1.17
N PRO A 530 -18.23 -42.37 0.08
CA PRO A 530 -17.43 -42.17 -1.12
C PRO A 530 -17.80 -40.90 -1.90
N ASP A 531 -19.08 -40.50 -1.90
CA ASP A 531 -19.55 -39.31 -2.60
C ASP A 531 -18.97 -38.01 -2.01
N ALA A 532 -19.03 -37.84 -0.69
CA ALA A 532 -18.53 -36.64 0.00
C ALA A 532 -17.00 -36.45 -0.16
N VAL A 533 -16.25 -37.55 -0.27
CA VAL A 533 -14.81 -37.52 -0.53
C VAL A 533 -14.52 -37.26 -2.02
N ALA A 534 -15.27 -37.87 -2.94
CA ALA A 534 -15.21 -37.57 -4.37
C ALA A 534 -15.49 -36.10 -4.67
N ASP A 535 -16.45 -35.50 -3.95
CA ASP A 535 -16.85 -34.09 -4.06
C ASP A 535 -15.77 -33.08 -3.63
N CYS A 536 -14.68 -33.54 -3.00
CA CYS A 536 -13.54 -32.69 -2.64
C CYS A 536 -12.44 -32.64 -3.72
N LEU A 537 -12.48 -33.49 -4.76
CA LEU A 537 -11.46 -33.55 -5.83
C LEU A 537 -11.13 -32.18 -6.47
N PRO A 538 -12.10 -31.31 -6.81
CA PRO A 538 -11.82 -29.98 -7.39
C PRO A 538 -11.03 -29.04 -6.46
N LEU A 539 -10.89 -29.40 -5.18
CA LEU A 539 -10.24 -28.62 -4.12
C LEU A 539 -8.94 -29.24 -3.63
N LEU A 540 -8.54 -30.42 -4.13
CA LEU A 540 -7.19 -30.99 -3.98
C LEU A 540 -6.16 -30.24 -4.84
N GLN A 541 -6.01 -28.95 -4.54
CA GLN A 541 -5.07 -28.02 -5.19
C GLN A 541 -4.45 -27.09 -4.13
N PRO A 542 -3.14 -26.76 -4.22
CA PRO A 542 -2.44 -26.03 -3.17
C PRO A 542 -3.06 -24.72 -2.71
N ILE A 543 -3.87 -24.04 -3.54
CA ILE A 543 -4.54 -22.78 -3.20
C ILE A 543 -5.63 -22.93 -2.12
N ALA A 544 -6.32 -24.08 -2.06
CA ALA A 544 -7.37 -24.36 -1.05
C ALA A 544 -6.81 -24.85 0.29
N LEU A 545 -5.55 -25.28 0.31
CA LEU A 545 -4.86 -25.79 1.50
C LEU A 545 -4.35 -24.67 2.42
N THR A 546 -4.02 -25.04 3.67
CA THR A 546 -3.49 -24.11 4.68
C THR A 546 -2.07 -23.63 4.32
N ARG A 547 -1.52 -22.63 5.04
CA ARG A 547 -0.14 -22.14 4.81
C ARG A 547 0.91 -23.20 5.17
N SER A 548 0.72 -23.93 6.27
CA SER A 548 1.61 -25.01 6.73
C SER A 548 1.57 -26.20 5.77
N THR A 549 0.38 -26.75 5.48
CA THR A 549 0.20 -27.87 4.52
C THR A 549 0.84 -27.54 3.16
N ARG A 550 0.67 -26.30 2.65
CA ARG A 550 1.35 -25.82 1.43
C ARG A 550 2.88 -25.77 1.55
N ALA A 551 3.42 -25.36 2.70
CA ALA A 551 4.85 -25.23 2.90
C ALA A 551 5.51 -26.63 2.91
N THR A 552 4.90 -27.59 3.62
CA THR A 552 5.33 -28.99 3.65
C THR A 552 5.27 -29.62 2.26
N LEU A 553 4.14 -29.51 1.54
CA LEU A 553 4.04 -29.99 0.15
C LEU A 553 5.08 -29.34 -0.76
N ARG A 554 5.40 -28.05 -0.58
CA ARG A 554 6.44 -27.36 -1.37
C ARG A 554 7.86 -27.77 -1.00
N LYS A 555 8.10 -28.23 0.23
CA LYS A 555 9.37 -28.86 0.67
C LYS A 555 9.51 -30.22 0.00
N LEU A 556 8.51 -31.09 0.17
CA LEU A 556 8.46 -32.43 -0.44
C LEU A 556 8.58 -32.37 -1.98
N ALA A 557 7.90 -31.43 -2.64
CA ALA A 557 8.00 -31.26 -4.10
C ALA A 557 9.37 -30.75 -4.57
N ARG A 558 10.17 -30.09 -3.72
CA ARG A 558 11.57 -29.77 -4.02
C ARG A 558 12.47 -30.98 -3.83
N GLU A 559 12.23 -31.75 -2.78
CA GLU A 559 12.98 -32.96 -2.46
C GLU A 559 12.75 -34.06 -3.51
N ARG A 560 11.51 -34.21 -4.01
CA ARG A 560 11.19 -35.07 -5.16
C ARG A 560 11.83 -34.56 -6.45
N ALA A 561 11.68 -33.28 -6.79
CA ALA A 561 12.33 -32.70 -7.98
C ALA A 561 13.87 -32.71 -7.93
N GLN A 562 14.46 -32.87 -6.74
CA GLN A 562 15.89 -33.13 -6.57
C GLN A 562 16.22 -34.61 -6.82
N ARG A 563 15.48 -35.55 -6.20
CA ARG A 563 15.69 -36.99 -6.42
C ARG A 563 15.41 -37.44 -7.86
N GLU A 564 14.35 -36.93 -8.49
CA GLU A 564 14.08 -37.07 -9.93
C GLU A 564 15.28 -36.63 -10.78
N ARG A 565 15.89 -35.48 -10.44
CA ARG A 565 17.05 -34.94 -11.15
C ARG A 565 18.33 -35.74 -10.89
N GLU A 566 18.52 -36.25 -9.69
CA GLU A 566 19.67 -37.09 -9.33
C GLU A 566 19.58 -38.44 -10.06
N ALA A 567 18.41 -39.10 -10.06
CA ALA A 567 18.15 -40.32 -10.83
C ALA A 567 18.36 -40.11 -12.35
N VAL A 568 17.83 -39.04 -12.94
CA VAL A 568 18.05 -38.72 -14.37
C VAL A 568 19.54 -38.47 -14.67
N LEU A 569 20.30 -37.88 -13.74
CA LEU A 569 21.75 -37.71 -13.90
C LEU A 569 22.51 -39.04 -13.78
N GLU A 570 22.04 -39.99 -12.97
CA GLU A 570 22.63 -41.32 -12.85
C GLU A 570 22.30 -42.21 -14.05
N ALA A 571 21.05 -42.25 -14.51
CA ALA A 571 20.67 -42.92 -15.76
C ALA A 571 21.42 -42.34 -16.97
N SER A 572 21.62 -41.01 -17.01
CA SER A 572 22.43 -40.34 -18.04
C SER A 572 23.92 -40.74 -17.95
N ARG A 573 24.49 -40.87 -16.75
CA ARG A 573 25.86 -41.39 -16.54
C ARG A 573 26.00 -42.83 -16.99
N GLN A 574 25.08 -43.72 -16.59
CA GLN A 574 25.07 -45.13 -17.00
C GLN A 574 24.95 -45.26 -18.52
N THR A 575 24.01 -44.53 -19.14
CA THR A 575 23.86 -44.48 -20.60
C THR A 575 25.13 -43.97 -21.29
N LYS A 576 25.83 -42.98 -20.72
CA LYS A 576 27.09 -42.47 -21.26
C LYS A 576 28.23 -43.48 -21.09
N GLN A 577 28.28 -44.20 -19.97
CA GLN A 577 29.29 -45.23 -19.72
C GLN A 577 29.10 -46.44 -20.64
N ALA A 578 27.88 -46.95 -20.78
CA ALA A 578 27.57 -48.02 -21.73
C ALA A 578 27.98 -47.65 -23.16
N ARG A 579 27.72 -46.40 -23.60
CA ARG A 579 28.20 -45.90 -24.91
C ARG A 579 29.73 -45.77 -25.02
N LEU A 580 30.46 -45.61 -23.92
CA LEU A 580 31.93 -45.59 -23.91
C LEU A 580 32.50 -47.02 -23.92
N GLU A 581 31.76 -47.99 -23.40
CA GLU A 581 32.10 -49.42 -23.43
C GLU A 581 31.74 -50.04 -24.80
N GLU A 582 30.64 -49.62 -25.42
CA GLU A 582 30.31 -49.92 -26.84
C GLU A 582 31.30 -49.26 -27.82
N ALA A 583 31.77 -48.04 -27.52
CA ALA A 583 32.74 -47.32 -28.34
C ALA A 583 34.20 -47.71 -27.98
N GLY A 584 34.55 -48.97 -28.23
CA GLY A 584 35.91 -49.48 -28.13
C GLY A 584 36.94 -48.67 -28.96
N GLU A 585 38.24 -48.91 -28.71
CA GLU A 585 39.34 -47.97 -28.99
C GLU A 585 39.34 -47.29 -30.38
N ASP A 586 38.96 -48.00 -31.46
CA ASP A 586 38.89 -47.46 -32.82
C ASP A 586 37.79 -46.41 -33.05
N GLY A 587 36.72 -46.41 -32.24
CA GLY A 587 35.59 -45.48 -32.38
C GLY A 587 35.98 -44.00 -32.22
N THR A 588 37.04 -43.74 -31.45
CA THR A 588 37.53 -42.40 -31.11
C THR A 588 37.87 -41.54 -32.34
N LYS A 589 38.39 -42.17 -33.41
CA LYS A 589 38.83 -41.48 -34.64
C LYS A 589 37.68 -41.10 -35.59
N ALA A 590 36.49 -41.66 -35.41
CA ALA A 590 35.32 -41.34 -36.25
C ALA A 590 34.66 -39.99 -35.86
N LEU A 591 34.84 -39.56 -34.61
CA LEU A 591 34.13 -38.41 -34.04
C LEU A 591 34.60 -37.05 -34.60
N GLU A 592 35.86 -36.91 -35.01
CA GLU A 592 36.40 -35.64 -35.56
C GLU A 592 35.84 -35.27 -36.94
N LYS A 593 35.16 -36.19 -37.62
CA LYS A 593 34.50 -35.95 -38.93
C LYS A 593 32.99 -36.23 -38.90
N ALA A 594 32.36 -36.13 -37.74
CA ALA A 594 30.91 -36.29 -37.60
C ALA A 594 30.13 -35.19 -38.34
N ASP A 595 29.40 -35.57 -39.39
CA ASP A 595 28.59 -34.63 -40.17
C ASP A 595 27.46 -33.99 -39.32
N LYS A 596 27.03 -32.78 -39.69
CA LYS A 596 26.04 -31.97 -38.96
C LYS A 596 24.67 -32.65 -38.80
N LYS A 597 24.39 -33.68 -39.61
CA LYS A 597 23.23 -34.57 -39.48
C LYS A 597 23.39 -35.59 -38.34
N ALA A 598 24.60 -36.12 -38.13
CA ALA A 598 24.91 -37.07 -37.07
C ALA A 598 24.82 -36.42 -35.67
N ILE A 599 25.41 -35.23 -35.50
CA ILE A 599 25.32 -34.44 -34.25
C ILE A 599 23.86 -34.23 -33.85
N ARG A 600 23.00 -33.83 -34.80
CA ARG A 600 21.55 -33.65 -34.57
C ARG A 600 20.77 -34.94 -34.32
N ALA A 601 21.27 -36.09 -34.75
CA ALA A 601 20.70 -37.39 -34.40
C ALA A 601 21.09 -37.77 -32.96
N GLN A 602 22.34 -37.52 -32.58
CA GLN A 602 22.89 -37.72 -31.24
C GLN A 602 22.17 -36.83 -30.20
N GLU A 603 22.01 -35.53 -30.47
CA GLU A 603 21.21 -34.58 -29.64
C GLU A 603 19.77 -35.10 -29.40
N ARG A 604 19.16 -35.75 -30.42
CA ARG A 604 17.81 -36.30 -30.32
C ARG A 604 17.75 -37.62 -29.57
N ALA A 605 18.75 -38.48 -29.70
CA ALA A 605 18.85 -39.73 -28.96
C ALA A 605 19.17 -39.48 -27.48
N GLU A 606 20.07 -38.53 -27.19
CA GLU A 606 20.33 -38.03 -25.85
C GLU A 606 19.10 -37.38 -25.22
N LYS A 607 18.39 -36.50 -25.96
CA LYS A 607 17.13 -35.94 -25.45
C LYS A 607 16.10 -37.04 -25.16
N ARG A 608 15.93 -38.04 -26.03
CA ARG A 608 15.00 -39.16 -25.80
C ARG A 608 15.35 -39.94 -24.54
N ALA A 609 16.61 -40.32 -24.34
CA ALA A 609 17.05 -41.01 -23.13
C ALA A 609 16.84 -40.16 -21.86
N ILE A 610 16.97 -38.84 -21.96
CA ILE A 610 16.65 -37.91 -20.86
C ILE A 610 15.14 -37.80 -20.62
N ASP A 611 14.32 -37.72 -21.68
CA ASP A 611 12.86 -37.68 -21.58
C ASP A 611 12.33 -39.01 -20.98
N GLU A 612 12.90 -40.15 -21.37
CA GLU A 612 12.56 -41.51 -20.93
C GLU A 612 12.96 -41.77 -19.47
N ALA A 613 14.22 -41.47 -19.09
CA ALA A 613 14.66 -41.54 -17.69
C ALA A 613 13.87 -40.57 -16.78
N LEU A 614 13.32 -39.48 -17.32
CA LEU A 614 12.47 -38.53 -16.60
C LEU A 614 11.01 -38.99 -16.50
N GLU A 615 10.55 -39.95 -17.31
CA GLU A 615 9.29 -40.66 -17.06
C GLU A 615 9.48 -41.82 -16.08
N GLU A 616 10.60 -42.54 -16.13
CA GLU A 616 10.91 -43.64 -15.20
C GLU A 616 11.19 -43.16 -13.76
N ALA A 617 11.96 -42.08 -13.59
CA ALA A 617 12.27 -41.51 -12.28
C ALA A 617 11.11 -40.71 -11.63
N ARG A 618 9.96 -40.61 -12.29
CA ARG A 618 8.89 -39.66 -11.95
C ARG A 618 8.06 -40.10 -10.75
N GLU A 619 8.09 -39.32 -9.67
CA GLU A 619 7.27 -39.60 -8.49
C GLU A 619 5.95 -38.84 -8.51
N ASP A 620 4.84 -39.54 -8.27
CA ASP A 620 3.54 -38.91 -8.10
C ASP A 620 3.48 -38.05 -6.83
N ASP A 621 2.95 -36.84 -6.94
CA ASP A 621 2.73 -35.96 -5.79
C ASP A 621 1.66 -36.53 -4.86
N LEU A 622 1.73 -36.21 -3.55
CA LEU A 622 0.71 -36.66 -2.58
C LEU A 622 -0.71 -36.23 -3.02
N LEU A 623 -0.88 -35.05 -3.62
CA LEU A 623 -2.17 -34.59 -4.15
C LEU A 623 -2.61 -35.35 -5.41
N THR A 624 -1.69 -36.01 -6.12
CA THR A 624 -1.99 -36.93 -7.24
C THR A 624 -2.31 -38.32 -6.70
N GLN A 625 -1.54 -38.85 -5.74
CA GLN A 625 -1.81 -40.12 -5.07
C GLN A 625 -3.20 -40.12 -4.41
N ILE A 626 -3.54 -39.07 -3.64
CA ILE A 626 -4.88 -38.91 -3.04
C ILE A 626 -5.96 -38.86 -4.13
N ARG A 627 -5.71 -38.19 -5.27
CA ARG A 627 -6.65 -38.16 -6.40
C ARG A 627 -6.83 -39.54 -7.04
N HIS A 628 -5.75 -40.30 -7.24
CA HIS A 628 -5.80 -41.66 -7.77
C HIS A 628 -6.60 -42.58 -6.84
N GLU A 629 -6.40 -42.48 -5.52
CA GLU A 629 -7.15 -43.26 -4.53
C GLU A 629 -8.65 -42.93 -4.50
N VAL A 630 -9.02 -41.65 -4.53
CA VAL A 630 -10.43 -41.25 -4.62
C VAL A 630 -11.06 -41.68 -5.95
N LEU A 631 -10.32 -41.63 -7.07
CA LEU A 631 -10.80 -42.10 -8.37
C LEU A 631 -10.87 -43.64 -8.47
N ARG A 632 -10.01 -44.39 -7.76
CA ARG A 632 -10.09 -45.85 -7.61
C ARG A 632 -11.42 -46.27 -6.97
N ILE A 633 -11.94 -45.44 -6.06
CA ILE A 633 -13.23 -45.65 -5.39
C ILE A 633 -14.41 -45.07 -6.20
N ARG A 634 -14.25 -43.91 -6.87
CA ARG A 634 -15.29 -43.27 -7.70
C ARG A 634 -14.75 -42.70 -9.03
N PRO A 635 -14.70 -43.51 -10.11
CA PRO A 635 -14.16 -43.10 -11.40
C PRO A 635 -14.90 -41.95 -12.10
N GLN A 636 -16.17 -41.70 -11.76
CA GLN A 636 -17.01 -40.64 -12.35
C GLN A 636 -16.94 -39.29 -11.61
N ALA A 637 -16.06 -39.15 -10.61
CA ALA A 637 -15.95 -37.94 -9.80
C ALA A 637 -15.47 -36.71 -10.63
N PRO A 638 -15.92 -35.47 -10.31
CA PRO A 638 -15.55 -34.28 -11.07
C PRO A 638 -14.06 -33.93 -10.87
N VAL A 639 -13.25 -34.17 -11.90
CA VAL A 639 -11.79 -33.95 -11.87
C VAL A 639 -11.38 -32.49 -12.16
N GLU A 640 -12.23 -31.70 -12.82
CA GLU A 640 -11.86 -30.32 -13.18
C GLU A 640 -11.57 -29.47 -11.93
N PRO A 641 -10.34 -28.92 -11.77
CA PRO A 641 -9.99 -28.13 -10.60
C PRO A 641 -10.78 -26.81 -10.59
N ALA A 642 -11.43 -26.51 -9.47
CA ALA A 642 -12.27 -25.32 -9.33
C ALA A 642 -11.49 -24.05 -9.71
N ARG A 643 -12.01 -23.27 -10.68
CA ARG A 643 -11.34 -22.09 -11.25
C ARG A 643 -11.35 -20.92 -10.27
N LEU A 644 -10.42 -20.95 -9.32
CA LEU A 644 -10.17 -19.86 -8.38
C LEU A 644 -9.46 -18.70 -9.08
N GLU A 645 -10.23 -17.90 -9.80
CA GLU A 645 -9.73 -16.85 -10.69
C GLU A 645 -8.94 -15.76 -9.96
N ARG A 646 -7.63 -15.73 -10.23
CA ARG A 646 -6.78 -14.61 -9.86
C ARG A 646 -6.87 -13.56 -10.96
N VAL A 647 -7.50 -12.43 -10.67
CA VAL A 647 -7.39 -11.24 -11.52
C VAL A 647 -5.91 -10.84 -11.51
N ARG A 648 -5.19 -11.16 -12.58
CA ARG A 648 -3.75 -10.89 -12.69
C ARG A 648 -3.57 -9.38 -12.47
N PRO A 649 -2.75 -8.90 -11.50
CA PRO A 649 -2.66 -7.47 -11.21
C PRO A 649 -2.28 -6.63 -12.43
N ARG A 650 -1.53 -7.21 -13.38
CA ARG A 650 -1.21 -6.61 -14.68
C ARG A 650 -2.46 -6.28 -15.52
N THR A 651 -3.48 -7.13 -15.51
CA THR A 651 -4.76 -6.89 -16.20
C THR A 651 -5.54 -5.75 -15.55
N LEU A 652 -5.63 -5.74 -14.21
CA LEU A 652 -6.29 -4.67 -13.46
C LEU A 652 -5.58 -3.32 -13.68
N ILE A 653 -4.25 -3.28 -13.57
CA ILE A 653 -3.43 -2.09 -13.85
C ILE A 653 -3.63 -1.63 -15.30
N SER A 654 -3.63 -2.55 -16.28
CA SER A 654 -3.84 -2.19 -17.70
C SER A 654 -5.25 -1.66 -17.99
N PHE A 655 -6.27 -2.15 -17.27
CA PHE A 655 -7.64 -1.67 -17.39
C PHE A 655 -7.81 -0.28 -16.75
N ILE A 656 -7.31 -0.09 -15.53
CA ILE A 656 -7.29 1.22 -14.84
C ILE A 656 -6.51 2.25 -15.67
N ALA A 657 -5.33 1.88 -16.17
CA ALA A 657 -4.53 2.71 -17.07
C ALA A 657 -5.28 3.09 -18.36
N GLY A 658 -5.96 2.12 -18.99
CA GLY A 658 -6.79 2.36 -20.17
C GLY A 658 -7.98 3.28 -19.89
N ALA A 659 -8.66 3.11 -18.75
CA ALA A 659 -9.78 3.95 -18.34
C ALA A 659 -9.34 5.39 -18.02
N ILE A 660 -8.22 5.56 -17.31
CA ILE A 660 -7.63 6.89 -17.03
C ILE A 660 -7.21 7.57 -18.34
N GLY A 661 -6.51 6.86 -19.24
CA GLY A 661 -6.12 7.40 -20.54
C GLY A 661 -7.31 7.78 -21.42
N ALA A 662 -8.38 6.97 -21.41
CA ALA A 662 -9.62 7.26 -22.12
C ALA A 662 -10.39 8.46 -21.53
N TYR A 663 -10.40 8.61 -20.20
CA TYR A 663 -11.00 9.76 -19.52
C TYR A 663 -10.27 11.06 -19.90
N PHE A 664 -8.94 11.11 -19.74
CA PHE A 664 -8.15 12.29 -20.12
C PHE A 664 -8.27 12.63 -21.62
N LEU A 665 -8.31 11.62 -22.50
CA LEU A 665 -8.59 11.81 -23.92
C LEU A 665 -9.96 12.47 -24.13
N LEU A 666 -11.01 11.96 -23.50
CA LEU A 666 -12.39 12.43 -23.72
C LEU A 666 -12.57 13.88 -23.24
N THR A 667 -12.11 14.21 -22.02
CA THR A 667 -12.25 15.55 -21.42
C THR A 667 -11.47 16.64 -22.18
N GLN A 668 -10.42 16.28 -22.92
CA GLN A 668 -9.69 17.27 -23.74
C GLN A 668 -10.25 17.39 -25.16
N LEU A 669 -10.85 16.34 -25.72
CA LEU A 669 -11.58 16.43 -26.98
C LEU A 669 -12.85 17.29 -26.85
N THR A 670 -13.50 17.33 -25.68
CA THR A 670 -14.74 18.11 -25.44
C THR A 670 -14.59 19.64 -25.49
N HIS A 671 -13.36 20.17 -25.59
CA HIS A 671 -13.10 21.61 -25.68
C HIS A 671 -12.55 22.07 -27.05
N ILE A 672 -12.58 21.19 -28.07
CA ILE A 672 -12.04 21.48 -29.40
C ILE A 672 -13.19 21.61 -30.42
N GLU A 673 -13.30 22.76 -31.08
CA GLU A 673 -14.21 22.93 -32.22
C GLU A 673 -13.64 22.25 -33.48
N PHE A 674 -13.98 20.98 -33.68
CA PHE A 674 -13.51 20.21 -34.83
C PHE A 674 -14.02 20.73 -36.19
N GLY A 675 -15.12 21.49 -36.23
CA GLY A 675 -15.73 21.99 -37.47
C GLY A 675 -14.77 22.85 -38.31
N PRO A 676 -14.33 24.03 -37.81
CA PRO A 676 -13.34 24.87 -38.48
C PRO A 676 -12.00 24.16 -38.72
N LEU A 677 -11.63 23.24 -37.82
CA LEU A 677 -10.39 22.46 -37.91
C LEU A 677 -10.37 21.53 -39.14
N VAL A 678 -11.52 21.02 -39.56
CA VAL A 678 -11.66 20.10 -40.71
C VAL A 678 -11.94 20.86 -42.01
N SER A 679 -12.66 21.99 -41.98
CA SER A 679 -12.95 22.79 -43.18
C SER A 679 -11.73 23.55 -43.71
N ASN A 680 -10.84 24.00 -42.82
CA ASN A 680 -9.76 24.94 -43.17
C ASN A 680 -8.40 24.26 -43.38
N ALA A 681 -8.31 22.94 -43.14
CA ALA A 681 -7.04 22.20 -43.22
C ALA A 681 -6.63 21.85 -44.66
N GLN A 682 -5.40 22.19 -45.04
CA GLN A 682 -4.80 21.74 -46.29
C GLN A 682 -4.33 20.27 -46.18
N TRP A 683 -5.18 19.34 -46.61
CA TRP A 683 -4.99 17.89 -46.49
C TRP A 683 -3.65 17.34 -47.02
N GLY A 684 -3.01 17.99 -48.00
CA GLY A 684 -1.66 17.62 -48.45
C GLY A 684 -0.59 17.77 -47.37
N TRP A 685 -0.66 18.85 -46.59
CA TRP A 685 0.23 19.07 -45.45
C TRP A 685 -0.14 18.21 -44.24
N VAL A 686 -1.44 17.90 -44.05
CA VAL A 686 -1.88 16.91 -43.05
C VAL A 686 -1.28 15.53 -43.37
N ALA A 687 -1.29 15.09 -44.64
CA ALA A 687 -0.67 13.83 -45.05
C ALA A 687 0.86 13.83 -44.84
N ALA A 688 1.54 14.95 -45.09
CA ALA A 688 2.96 15.10 -44.78
C ALA A 688 3.23 15.01 -43.25
N ALA A 689 2.42 15.65 -42.41
CA ALA A 689 2.52 15.55 -40.96
C ALA A 689 2.30 14.11 -40.47
N VAL A 690 1.31 13.39 -41.01
CA VAL A 690 1.09 11.96 -40.74
C VAL A 690 2.30 11.11 -41.11
N LEU A 691 2.93 11.37 -42.27
CA LEU A 691 4.13 10.66 -42.71
C LEU A 691 5.31 10.86 -41.74
N PHE A 692 5.59 12.10 -41.33
CA PHE A 692 6.66 12.39 -40.37
C PHE A 692 6.36 11.83 -38.97
N ALA A 693 5.11 11.90 -38.51
CA ALA A 693 4.68 11.26 -37.26
C ALA A 693 4.88 9.74 -37.29
N ALA A 694 4.56 9.06 -38.40
CA ALA A 694 4.81 7.63 -38.57
C ALA A 694 6.31 7.29 -38.65
N LEU A 695 7.11 8.09 -39.36
CA LEU A 695 8.56 7.90 -39.48
C LEU A 695 9.29 8.05 -38.13
N SER A 696 8.73 8.82 -37.19
CA SER A 696 9.28 8.98 -35.83
C SER A 696 9.50 7.63 -35.10
N TYR A 697 8.66 6.61 -35.32
CA TYR A 697 8.84 5.29 -34.69
C TYR A 697 10.03 4.51 -35.23
N VAL A 698 10.38 4.73 -36.50
CA VAL A 698 11.58 4.18 -37.14
C VAL A 698 12.83 4.86 -36.56
N ALA A 699 12.80 6.19 -36.47
CA ALA A 699 13.89 6.98 -35.90
C ALA A 699 14.14 6.69 -34.41
N ALA A 700 13.09 6.57 -33.60
CA ALA A 700 13.18 6.19 -32.19
C ALA A 700 13.71 4.75 -32.01
N ALA A 701 13.39 3.82 -32.92
CA ALA A 701 13.98 2.49 -32.93
C ALA A 701 15.47 2.51 -33.29
N MET A 702 15.90 3.37 -34.22
CA MET A 702 17.31 3.60 -34.53
C MET A 702 18.07 4.21 -33.35
N GLN A 703 17.51 5.24 -32.69
CA GLN A 703 18.06 5.83 -31.46
C GLN A 703 18.33 4.74 -30.42
N LEU A 704 17.32 3.93 -30.07
CA LEU A 704 17.48 2.87 -29.07
C LEU A 704 18.52 1.82 -29.50
N LEU A 705 18.45 1.34 -30.74
CA LEU A 705 19.31 0.25 -31.22
C LEU A 705 20.75 0.67 -31.54
N GLY A 706 21.04 1.98 -31.65
CA GLY A 706 22.40 2.49 -31.70
C GLY A 706 23.19 2.22 -30.42
N PHE A 707 22.57 2.39 -29.25
CA PHE A 707 23.21 2.16 -27.93
C PHE A 707 23.09 0.72 -27.41
N VAL A 708 22.63 -0.21 -28.27
CA VAL A 708 22.51 -1.64 -27.99
C VAL A 708 23.47 -2.41 -28.92
N PRO A 709 24.72 -2.69 -28.49
CA PRO A 709 25.68 -3.54 -29.21
C PRO A 709 25.16 -4.92 -29.65
N GLU A 710 24.18 -5.50 -28.96
CA GLU A 710 23.61 -6.82 -29.24
C GLU A 710 22.66 -6.82 -30.46
N ARG A 711 22.43 -8.01 -31.04
CA ARG A 711 21.55 -8.18 -32.22
C ARG A 711 20.09 -8.32 -31.80
N VAL A 712 19.38 -7.18 -31.73
CA VAL A 712 17.94 -7.10 -31.45
C VAL A 712 17.16 -6.82 -32.75
N PRO A 713 16.07 -7.55 -33.06
CA PRO A 713 15.36 -7.41 -34.34
C PRO A 713 14.63 -6.07 -34.50
N PHE A 714 14.98 -5.33 -35.56
CA PHE A 714 14.54 -3.95 -35.81
C PHE A 714 13.01 -3.76 -35.78
N LEU A 715 12.26 -4.60 -36.52
CA LEU A 715 10.79 -4.51 -36.57
C LEU A 715 10.11 -4.68 -35.21
N ARG A 716 10.70 -5.47 -34.29
CA ARG A 716 10.18 -5.59 -32.92
C ARG A 716 10.53 -4.36 -32.06
N ALA A 717 11.64 -3.68 -32.34
CA ALA A 717 11.99 -2.42 -31.67
C ALA A 717 11.10 -1.27 -32.13
N VAL A 718 10.74 -1.20 -33.42
CA VAL A 718 9.72 -0.27 -33.94
C VAL A 718 8.38 -0.55 -33.28
N ALA A 719 7.94 -1.82 -33.23
CA ALA A 719 6.72 -2.20 -32.52
C ALA A 719 6.76 -1.85 -31.02
N ALA A 720 7.93 -1.89 -30.37
CA ALA A 720 8.12 -1.45 -28.99
C ALA A 720 8.04 0.09 -28.85
N GLN A 721 8.52 0.87 -29.83
CA GLN A 721 8.34 2.33 -29.81
C GLN A 721 6.89 2.74 -30.07
N VAL A 722 6.18 2.00 -30.94
CA VAL A 722 4.72 2.14 -31.12
C VAL A 722 4.01 1.78 -29.82
N ALA A 723 4.33 0.66 -29.17
CA ALA A 723 3.81 0.34 -27.83
C ALA A 723 4.13 1.42 -26.77
N GLY A 724 5.20 2.20 -26.98
CA GLY A 724 5.58 3.35 -26.17
C GLY A 724 4.58 4.50 -26.17
N SER A 725 3.80 4.72 -27.24
CA SER A 725 2.76 5.77 -27.24
C SER A 725 1.69 5.51 -26.19
N PHE A 726 1.22 4.27 -26.07
CA PHE A 726 0.27 3.87 -25.04
C PHE A 726 0.85 3.99 -23.61
N VAL A 727 2.16 3.84 -23.43
CA VAL A 727 2.78 4.04 -22.12
C VAL A 727 2.92 5.53 -21.77
N LYS A 728 3.12 6.42 -22.77
CA LYS A 728 3.26 7.88 -22.55
C LYS A 728 2.03 8.56 -21.94
N ILE A 729 0.82 8.09 -22.23
CA ILE A 729 -0.43 8.65 -21.65
C ILE A 729 -0.71 8.13 -20.22
N VAL A 730 -0.11 7.01 -19.83
CA VAL A 730 -0.35 6.33 -18.54
C VAL A 730 0.70 6.68 -17.48
N ALA A 731 1.94 6.94 -17.89
CA ALA A 731 3.07 7.14 -17.00
C ALA A 731 3.78 8.48 -17.26
N PRO A 732 4.42 9.10 -16.24
CA PRO A 732 5.24 10.28 -16.42
C PRO A 732 6.31 10.08 -17.52
N ALA A 733 6.49 11.09 -18.36
CA ALA A 733 7.24 10.99 -19.62
C ALA A 733 8.66 10.41 -19.44
N ALA A 734 9.38 10.83 -18.39
CA ALA A 734 10.73 10.37 -18.07
C ALA A 734 10.83 8.89 -17.63
N VAL A 735 9.74 8.29 -17.11
CA VAL A 735 9.76 6.95 -16.49
C VAL A 735 9.19 5.89 -17.43
N GLY A 736 8.05 6.18 -18.09
CA GLY A 736 7.30 5.20 -18.85
C GLY A 736 8.08 4.57 -20.01
N GLY A 737 8.67 5.41 -20.87
CA GLY A 737 9.47 4.95 -22.01
C GLY A 737 10.74 4.21 -21.60
N VAL A 738 11.40 4.65 -20.53
CA VAL A 738 12.62 4.02 -20.00
C VAL A 738 12.31 2.61 -19.47
N ALA A 739 11.25 2.45 -18.69
CA ALA A 739 10.81 1.16 -18.17
C ALA A 739 10.41 0.17 -19.29
N LEU A 740 9.65 0.65 -20.29
CA LEU A 740 9.24 -0.17 -21.43
C LEU A 740 10.44 -0.65 -22.25
N ASN A 741 11.31 0.27 -22.67
CA ASN A 741 12.48 -0.07 -23.49
C ASN A 741 13.47 -0.97 -22.74
N THR A 742 13.68 -0.73 -21.44
CA THR A 742 14.51 -1.61 -20.58
C THR A 742 13.97 -3.03 -20.58
N ARG A 743 12.66 -3.18 -20.39
CA ARG A 743 12.00 -4.48 -20.29
C ARG A 743 11.93 -5.21 -21.64
N TYR A 744 11.75 -4.48 -22.74
CA TYR A 744 11.88 -5.01 -24.10
C TYR A 744 13.28 -5.60 -24.34
N LEU A 745 14.35 -4.88 -23.98
CA LEU A 745 15.73 -5.38 -24.10
C LEU A 745 15.99 -6.61 -23.20
N GLN A 746 15.45 -6.63 -21.98
CA GLN A 746 15.52 -7.81 -21.10
C GLN A 746 14.83 -9.04 -21.72
N ARG A 747 13.67 -8.85 -22.36
CA ARG A 747 12.96 -9.91 -23.10
C ARG A 747 13.65 -10.33 -24.40
N ALA A 748 14.48 -9.46 -24.97
CA ALA A 748 15.38 -9.79 -26.07
C ALA A 748 16.66 -10.53 -25.63
N GLY A 749 16.80 -10.86 -24.32
CA GLY A 749 17.91 -11.65 -23.78
C GLY A 749 19.06 -10.84 -23.18
N ILE A 750 18.97 -9.51 -23.13
CA ILE A 750 20.03 -8.65 -22.59
C ILE A 750 19.96 -8.63 -21.06
N ARG A 751 21.10 -8.84 -20.38
CA ARG A 751 21.19 -8.83 -18.91
C ARG A 751 20.62 -7.52 -18.33
N SER A 752 19.89 -7.61 -17.22
CA SER A 752 19.09 -6.50 -16.66
C SER A 752 19.84 -5.18 -16.51
N GLY A 753 21.06 -5.22 -15.96
CA GLY A 753 21.93 -4.02 -15.83
C GLY A 753 22.37 -3.44 -17.17
N LEU A 754 22.72 -4.28 -18.15
CA LEU A 754 23.10 -3.83 -19.51
C LEU A 754 21.90 -3.25 -20.27
N ALA A 755 20.70 -3.78 -20.05
CA ALA A 755 19.47 -3.24 -20.63
C ALA A 755 19.18 -1.82 -20.09
N VAL A 756 19.23 -1.62 -18.76
CA VAL A 756 19.10 -0.30 -18.13
C VAL A 756 20.19 0.65 -18.64
N ALA A 757 21.45 0.20 -18.67
CA ALA A 757 22.58 1.01 -19.13
C ALA A 757 22.45 1.45 -20.59
N SER A 758 21.99 0.57 -21.49
CA SER A 758 21.80 0.88 -22.91
C SER A 758 20.70 1.91 -23.14
N VAL A 759 19.58 1.78 -22.40
CA VAL A 759 18.50 2.78 -22.43
C VAL A 759 18.99 4.10 -21.85
N GLY A 760 19.64 4.09 -20.68
CA GLY A 760 20.21 5.28 -20.05
C GLY A 760 21.20 6.03 -20.96
N ALA A 761 22.08 5.30 -21.65
CA ALA A 761 22.98 5.86 -22.66
C ALA A 761 22.22 6.52 -23.83
N SER A 762 21.16 5.88 -24.35
CA SER A 762 20.34 6.43 -25.43
C SER A 762 19.55 7.69 -25.04
N GLN A 763 19.19 7.82 -23.75
CA GLN A 763 18.53 9.02 -23.22
C GLN A 763 19.54 10.13 -22.92
N LEU A 764 20.71 9.81 -22.36
CA LEU A 764 21.76 10.80 -22.08
C LEU A 764 22.34 11.39 -23.37
N ALA A 765 22.60 10.56 -24.39
CA ALA A 765 23.00 11.01 -25.71
C ALA A 765 21.88 11.81 -26.41
N GLY A 766 20.62 11.38 -26.25
CA GLY A 766 19.45 12.13 -26.72
C GLY A 766 19.38 13.53 -26.12
N LEU A 767 19.51 13.65 -24.80
CA LEU A 767 19.53 14.92 -24.07
C LEU A 767 20.71 15.81 -24.49
N GLY A 768 21.92 15.26 -24.59
CA GLY A 768 23.11 16.01 -25.03
C GLY A 768 22.94 16.56 -26.45
N ALA A 769 22.41 15.76 -27.38
CA ALA A 769 22.10 16.21 -28.73
C ALA A 769 20.95 17.23 -28.76
N HIS A 770 19.92 17.08 -27.90
CA HIS A 770 18.80 18.03 -27.79
C HIS A 770 19.27 19.40 -27.30
N ILE A 771 20.18 19.44 -26.32
CA ILE A 771 20.84 20.66 -25.85
C ILE A 771 21.70 21.28 -26.96
N LEU A 772 22.52 20.46 -27.65
CA LEU A 772 23.36 20.94 -28.75
C LEU A 772 22.51 21.54 -29.89
N MET A 773 21.44 20.86 -30.31
CA MET A 773 20.51 21.37 -31.32
C MET A 773 19.81 22.65 -30.86
N LEU A 774 19.39 22.75 -29.60
CA LEU A 774 18.75 23.97 -29.07
C LEU A 774 19.73 25.15 -29.07
N LEU A 775 21.01 24.93 -28.75
CA LEU A 775 22.04 25.96 -28.85
C LEU A 775 22.33 26.34 -30.31
N SER A 776 22.46 25.37 -31.23
CA SER A 776 22.74 25.63 -32.64
C SER A 776 21.58 26.35 -33.36
N PHE A 777 20.35 25.85 -33.23
CA PHE A 777 19.18 26.51 -33.82
C PHE A 777 18.82 27.80 -33.10
N GLY A 778 19.08 27.92 -31.79
CA GLY A 778 18.93 29.15 -31.03
C GLY A 778 19.88 30.25 -31.51
N TYR A 779 21.15 29.91 -31.77
CA TYR A 779 22.13 30.81 -32.38
C TYR A 779 21.70 31.25 -33.78
N LEU A 780 21.36 30.31 -34.66
CA LEU A 780 20.87 30.59 -36.03
C LEU A 780 19.64 31.52 -36.02
N THR A 781 18.62 31.21 -35.21
CA THR A 781 17.38 32.01 -35.12
C THR A 781 17.63 33.40 -34.50
N GLY A 782 18.55 33.49 -33.52
CA GLY A 782 18.98 34.76 -32.95
C GLY A 782 19.65 35.67 -33.99
N THR A 783 20.54 35.10 -34.82
CA THR A 783 21.18 35.83 -35.93
C THR A 783 20.21 36.21 -37.06
N GLU A 784 19.09 35.48 -37.23
CA GLU A 784 18.06 35.81 -38.23
C GLU A 784 17.17 37.01 -37.85
N LYS A 785 16.90 37.24 -36.56
CA LYS A 785 15.84 38.20 -36.14
C LYS A 785 16.26 39.35 -35.22
N THR A 786 17.23 39.20 -34.30
CA THR A 786 17.61 40.29 -33.37
C THR A 786 19.05 40.16 -32.85
N PRO A 787 19.99 41.05 -33.27
CA PRO A 787 21.38 41.05 -32.79
C PRO A 787 21.57 41.36 -31.29
N SER A 788 20.52 41.77 -30.57
CA SER A 788 20.59 42.37 -29.22
C SER A 788 19.73 41.66 -28.17
N LEU A 789 19.70 40.31 -28.18
CA LEU A 789 19.14 39.54 -27.07
C LEU A 789 20.13 39.46 -25.90
N SER A 790 20.04 40.43 -24.98
CA SER A 790 20.51 40.20 -23.61
C SER A 790 19.67 39.06 -22.99
N PRO A 791 20.29 38.06 -22.31
CA PRO A 791 19.54 36.95 -21.75
C PRO A 791 18.47 37.45 -20.78
N SER A 792 17.24 36.94 -20.89
CA SER A 792 16.13 37.44 -20.07
C SER A 792 16.44 37.25 -18.58
N ARG A 793 15.99 38.20 -17.75
CA ARG A 793 16.18 38.13 -16.29
C ARG A 793 15.68 36.81 -15.70
N THR A 794 14.64 36.20 -16.29
CA THR A 794 14.12 34.88 -15.92
C THR A 794 15.05 33.73 -16.28
N VAL A 795 15.70 33.73 -17.45
CA VAL A 795 16.70 32.71 -17.81
C VAL A 795 17.97 32.84 -16.95
N ILE A 796 18.42 34.08 -16.70
CA ILE A 796 19.55 34.34 -15.78
C ILE A 796 19.20 33.85 -14.37
N ALA A 797 18.04 34.22 -13.83
CA ALA A 797 17.60 33.79 -12.49
C ALA A 797 17.44 32.26 -12.39
N GLY A 798 16.89 31.60 -13.42
CA GLY A 798 16.77 30.15 -13.46
C GLY A 798 18.13 29.44 -13.44
N LEU A 799 19.06 29.87 -14.29
CA LEU A 799 20.43 29.34 -14.32
C LEU A 799 21.17 29.59 -12.99
N LEU A 800 21.01 30.78 -12.40
CA LEU A 800 21.64 31.14 -11.14
C LEU A 800 21.05 30.33 -9.96
N THR A 801 19.74 30.12 -9.94
CA THR A 801 19.07 29.23 -8.97
C THR A 801 19.59 27.79 -9.07
N VAL A 802 19.74 27.26 -10.29
CA VAL A 802 20.32 25.92 -10.51
C VAL A 802 21.79 25.87 -10.08
N ALA A 803 22.59 26.89 -10.39
CA ALA A 803 23.99 26.97 -9.97
C ALA A 803 24.13 27.02 -8.44
N VAL A 804 23.29 27.80 -7.74
CA VAL A 804 23.25 27.86 -6.27
C VAL A 804 22.79 26.53 -5.68
N LEU A 805 21.79 25.86 -6.27
CA LEU A 805 21.33 24.54 -5.83
C LEU A 805 22.46 23.50 -5.94
N VAL A 806 23.19 23.47 -7.07
CA VAL A 806 24.36 22.61 -7.27
C VAL A 806 25.45 22.93 -6.25
N LEU A 807 25.76 24.21 -6.03
CA LEU A 807 26.75 24.65 -5.05
C LEU A 807 26.40 24.13 -3.64
N VAL A 808 25.17 24.36 -3.17
CA VAL A 808 24.68 23.88 -1.86
C VAL A 808 24.77 22.34 -1.76
N VAL A 809 24.36 21.61 -2.79
CA VAL A 809 24.46 20.14 -2.83
C VAL A 809 25.91 19.66 -2.79
N THR A 810 26.86 20.38 -3.39
CA THR A 810 28.29 20.02 -3.34
C THR A 810 28.97 20.40 -2.03
N SER A 811 28.58 21.52 -1.42
CA SER A 811 29.19 22.03 -0.18
C SER A 811 28.72 21.31 1.07
N VAL A 812 27.46 20.87 1.14
CA VAL A 812 26.94 20.14 2.31
C VAL A 812 27.36 18.66 2.23
N PRO A 813 28.23 18.14 3.13
CA PRO A 813 28.84 16.82 2.96
C PRO A 813 27.82 15.67 3.02
N PHE A 814 26.73 15.81 3.79
CA PHE A 814 25.64 14.84 3.85
C PHE A 814 24.89 14.75 2.50
N LEU A 815 24.46 15.90 1.95
CA LEU A 815 23.82 15.97 0.63
C LEU A 815 24.75 15.44 -0.47
N ARG A 816 26.02 15.88 -0.48
CA ARG A 816 27.04 15.38 -1.41
C ARG A 816 27.18 13.86 -1.33
N LYS A 817 27.29 13.27 -0.14
CA LYS A 817 27.42 11.81 0.03
C LYS A 817 26.16 11.07 -0.41
N PHE A 818 24.98 11.58 -0.09
CA PHE A 818 23.68 11.02 -0.50
C PHE A 818 23.51 11.05 -2.03
N VAL A 819 23.71 12.22 -2.65
CA VAL A 819 23.59 12.44 -4.09
C VAL A 819 24.65 11.65 -4.85
N VAL A 820 25.93 11.68 -4.46
CA VAL A 820 26.98 10.89 -5.15
C VAL A 820 26.69 9.39 -5.07
N THR A 821 26.22 8.87 -3.94
CA THR A 821 25.89 7.43 -3.82
C THR A 821 24.71 7.03 -4.72
N ARG A 822 23.66 7.86 -4.79
CA ARG A 822 22.52 7.66 -5.70
C ARG A 822 22.90 7.83 -7.18
N VAL A 823 23.58 8.91 -7.54
CA VAL A 823 23.97 9.20 -8.93
C VAL A 823 24.99 8.18 -9.44
N ARG A 824 26.01 7.82 -8.65
CA ARG A 824 27.00 6.80 -9.03
C ARG A 824 26.34 5.44 -9.29
N SER A 825 25.36 5.02 -8.48
CA SER A 825 24.65 3.75 -8.71
C SER A 825 23.74 3.77 -9.96
N LEU A 826 23.24 4.94 -10.37
CA LEU A 826 22.49 5.09 -11.63
C LEU A 826 23.41 5.09 -12.88
N PHE A 827 24.55 5.77 -12.82
CA PHE A 827 25.44 5.95 -13.99
C PHE A 827 26.56 4.90 -14.13
N ALA A 828 26.84 4.08 -13.11
CA ALA A 828 27.93 3.09 -13.14
C ALA A 828 27.89 2.13 -14.34
N GLY A 829 26.70 1.74 -14.80
CA GLY A 829 26.54 0.94 -16.03
C GLY A 829 26.55 1.76 -17.33
N VAL A 830 26.13 3.03 -17.27
CA VAL A 830 25.93 3.89 -18.45
C VAL A 830 27.26 4.32 -19.07
N VAL A 831 28.24 4.72 -18.25
CA VAL A 831 29.52 5.25 -18.75
C VAL A 831 30.33 4.20 -19.52
N PRO A 832 30.56 2.97 -19.02
CA PRO A 832 31.21 1.91 -19.81
C PRO A 832 30.44 1.61 -21.11
N ARG A 833 29.10 1.61 -21.04
CA ARG A 833 28.26 1.32 -22.20
C ARG A 833 28.28 2.40 -23.28
N MET A 834 28.53 3.66 -22.93
CA MET A 834 28.79 4.70 -23.92
C MET A 834 30.16 4.52 -24.59
N LEU A 835 31.18 4.07 -23.85
CA LEU A 835 32.50 3.74 -24.41
C LEU A 835 32.42 2.54 -25.37
N ASP A 836 31.68 1.48 -25.02
CA ASP A 836 31.39 0.33 -25.90
C ASP A 836 30.81 0.75 -27.27
N VAL A 837 29.96 1.78 -27.25
CA VAL A 837 29.25 2.29 -28.44
C VAL A 837 30.15 3.25 -29.23
N LEU A 838 30.96 4.07 -28.57
CA LEU A 838 31.93 4.96 -29.19
C LEU A 838 32.98 4.17 -30.01
N GLN A 839 33.39 2.99 -29.51
CA GLN A 839 34.27 2.05 -30.21
C GLN A 839 33.62 1.36 -31.44
N ARG A 840 32.32 1.56 -31.69
CA ARG A 840 31.57 0.90 -32.76
C ARG A 840 30.94 1.94 -33.70
N PRO A 841 31.67 2.48 -34.68
CA PRO A 841 31.24 3.65 -35.47
C PRO A 841 29.88 3.46 -36.15
N GLN A 842 29.57 2.27 -36.70
CA GLN A 842 28.25 1.97 -37.28
C GLN A 842 27.11 2.11 -36.26
N LYS A 843 27.32 1.69 -35.01
CA LYS A 843 26.34 1.80 -33.92
C LYS A 843 26.21 3.25 -33.43
N LEU A 844 27.32 3.97 -33.32
CA LEU A 844 27.34 5.40 -33.00
C LEU A 844 26.58 6.22 -34.07
N ILE A 845 26.85 5.99 -35.35
CA ILE A 845 26.13 6.62 -36.49
C ILE A 845 24.65 6.26 -36.47
N THR A 846 24.29 5.01 -36.17
CA THR A 846 22.87 4.60 -36.05
C THR A 846 22.15 5.29 -34.89
N GLY A 847 22.83 5.44 -33.75
CA GLY A 847 22.27 6.09 -32.56
C GLY A 847 22.11 7.60 -32.73
N ILE A 848 23.19 8.30 -33.12
CA ILE A 848 23.17 9.75 -33.36
C ILE A 848 22.25 10.08 -34.53
N GLY A 849 22.35 9.34 -35.64
CA GLY A 849 21.44 9.49 -36.79
C GLY A 849 19.98 9.25 -36.42
N GLY A 850 19.69 8.27 -35.56
CA GLY A 850 18.35 8.03 -35.01
C GLY A 850 17.82 9.19 -34.16
N ILE A 851 18.67 9.79 -33.31
CA ILE A 851 18.32 10.97 -32.49
C ILE A 851 18.02 12.19 -33.39
N LEU A 852 18.92 12.50 -34.33
CA LEU A 852 18.76 13.63 -35.25
C LEU A 852 17.53 13.45 -36.15
N LEU A 853 17.33 12.25 -36.70
CA LEU A 853 16.16 11.91 -37.51
C LEU A 853 14.86 11.98 -36.70
N LEU A 854 14.87 11.62 -35.40
CA LEU A 854 13.69 11.70 -34.55
C LEU A 854 13.27 13.15 -34.32
N THR A 855 14.22 14.02 -33.96
CA THR A 855 13.97 15.45 -33.83
C THR A 855 13.53 16.07 -35.15
N PHE A 856 14.19 15.72 -36.28
CA PHE A 856 13.77 16.15 -37.61
C PHE A 856 12.33 15.74 -37.94
N CYS A 857 11.93 14.50 -37.64
CA CYS A 857 10.55 14.05 -37.83
C CYS A 857 9.55 14.88 -37.02
N PHE A 858 9.84 15.21 -35.76
CA PHE A 858 8.95 16.04 -34.95
C PHE A 858 8.91 17.50 -35.41
N VAL A 859 10.05 18.11 -35.76
CA VAL A 859 10.10 19.48 -36.31
C VAL A 859 9.36 19.58 -37.65
N MET A 860 9.57 18.63 -38.57
CA MET A 860 8.86 18.61 -39.85
C MET A 860 7.37 18.27 -39.70
N CYS A 861 6.99 17.46 -38.72
CA CYS A 861 5.58 17.24 -38.39
C CYS A 861 4.91 18.52 -37.86
N LEU A 862 5.61 19.32 -37.05
CA LEU A 862 5.12 20.61 -36.57
C LEU A 862 5.05 21.65 -37.70
N ASP A 863 6.09 21.78 -38.53
CA ASP A 863 6.12 22.66 -39.71
C ASP A 863 5.00 22.32 -40.71
N ALA A 864 4.80 21.04 -41.02
CA ALA A 864 3.67 20.58 -41.85
C ALA A 864 2.32 20.88 -41.18
N SER A 865 2.21 20.75 -39.85
CA SER A 865 0.97 21.10 -39.13
C SER A 865 0.71 22.62 -39.15
N ILE A 866 1.75 23.46 -39.17
CA ILE A 866 1.61 24.91 -39.35
C ILE A 866 1.15 25.24 -40.78
N ARG A 867 1.79 24.64 -41.80
CA ARG A 867 1.41 24.83 -43.21
C ARG A 867 -0.01 24.33 -43.53
N ALA A 868 -0.52 23.36 -42.78
CA ALA A 868 -1.90 22.89 -42.91
C ALA A 868 -2.95 23.99 -42.63
N PHE A 869 -2.63 25.01 -41.84
CA PHE A 869 -3.55 26.10 -41.48
C PHE A 869 -3.06 27.51 -41.84
N GLY A 870 -1.76 27.72 -42.07
CA GLY A 870 -1.15 29.04 -42.24
C GLY A 870 -1.30 29.71 -43.61
N GLY A 871 -1.85 29.01 -44.60
CA GLY A 871 -1.95 29.53 -45.97
C GLY A 871 -0.59 29.83 -46.62
N SER A 872 -0.58 30.69 -47.63
CA SER A 872 0.65 31.07 -48.37
C SER A 872 1.44 32.22 -47.75
N THR A 873 0.97 32.81 -46.64
CA THR A 873 1.53 34.04 -46.05
C THR A 873 2.22 33.83 -44.69
N ALA A 874 1.99 32.70 -44.01
CA ALA A 874 2.51 32.44 -42.66
C ALA A 874 3.73 31.49 -42.62
N SER A 875 4.74 31.73 -43.46
CA SER A 875 5.97 30.92 -43.49
C SER A 875 7.00 31.36 -42.43
N LEU A 876 7.19 30.54 -41.39
CA LEU A 876 8.32 30.69 -40.45
C LEU A 876 9.61 30.05 -41.02
N SER A 877 10.78 30.46 -40.52
CA SER A 877 12.03 29.74 -40.81
C SER A 877 12.03 28.38 -40.09
N ILE A 878 12.60 27.35 -40.71
CA ILE A 878 12.62 26.00 -40.09
C ILE A 878 13.46 25.98 -38.80
N ALA A 879 14.44 26.88 -38.68
CA ALA A 879 15.18 27.14 -37.44
C ALA A 879 14.27 27.68 -36.33
N SER A 880 13.38 28.64 -36.65
CA SER A 880 12.36 29.14 -35.71
C SER A 880 11.46 28.02 -35.18
N VAL A 881 10.94 27.16 -36.07
CA VAL A 881 10.08 26.02 -35.69
C VAL A 881 10.87 24.99 -34.87
N ALA A 882 12.15 24.75 -35.21
CA ALA A 882 13.03 23.89 -34.44
C ALA A 882 13.28 24.40 -33.01
N VAL A 883 13.58 25.70 -32.83
CA VAL A 883 13.76 26.29 -31.48
C VAL A 883 12.50 26.15 -30.64
N VAL A 884 11.33 26.48 -31.20
CA VAL A 884 10.05 26.36 -30.48
C VAL A 884 9.76 24.90 -30.11
N PHE A 885 9.97 23.94 -31.02
CA PHE A 885 9.83 22.52 -30.71
C PHE A 885 10.79 22.06 -29.61
N LEU A 886 12.09 22.39 -29.73
CA LEU A 886 13.13 21.96 -28.80
C LEU A 886 12.89 22.53 -27.40
N ALA A 887 12.47 23.80 -27.29
CA ALA A 887 12.10 24.42 -26.03
C ALA A 887 10.80 23.83 -25.43
N GLY A 888 9.75 23.66 -26.24
CA GLY A 888 8.47 23.09 -25.82
C GLY A 888 8.60 21.64 -25.34
N ASN A 889 9.40 20.83 -26.03
CA ASN A 889 9.67 19.44 -25.63
C ASN A 889 10.53 19.36 -24.37
N ALA A 890 11.45 20.31 -24.15
CA ALA A 890 12.25 20.38 -22.93
C ALA A 890 11.38 20.75 -21.71
N LEU A 891 10.59 21.82 -21.81
CA LEU A 891 9.72 22.27 -20.72
C LEU A 891 8.61 21.24 -20.42
N GLY A 892 8.01 20.64 -21.46
CA GLY A 892 7.05 19.55 -21.32
C GLY A 892 7.61 18.24 -20.75
N SER A 893 8.93 18.03 -20.84
CA SER A 893 9.61 16.89 -20.19
C SER A 893 9.93 17.16 -18.71
N ALA A 894 9.93 18.42 -18.29
CA ALA A 894 10.09 18.84 -16.89
C ALA A 894 8.74 18.92 -16.15
N ALA A 895 7.63 19.14 -16.88
CA ALA A 895 6.29 19.13 -16.31
C ALA A 895 5.92 17.73 -15.76
N PRO A 896 5.33 17.62 -14.55
CA PRO A 896 4.94 16.33 -13.96
C PRO A 896 3.65 15.72 -14.56
N THR A 897 3.21 16.16 -15.74
CA THR A 897 1.98 15.67 -16.38
C THR A 897 2.24 14.44 -17.28
N PRO A 898 1.30 13.47 -17.37
CA PRO A 898 1.37 12.39 -18.36
C PRO A 898 1.51 12.98 -19.77
N GLY A 899 2.38 12.40 -20.60
CA GLY A 899 2.64 12.88 -21.97
C GLY A 899 3.16 14.32 -22.13
N GLY A 900 3.46 15.04 -21.03
CA GLY A 900 3.69 16.49 -21.05
C GLY A 900 2.44 17.28 -21.47
N VAL A 901 1.24 16.73 -21.23
CA VAL A 901 -0.06 17.33 -21.61
C VAL A 901 -0.28 18.66 -20.89
N GLY A 902 -0.88 19.62 -21.61
CA GLY A 902 -1.11 21.00 -21.20
C GLY A 902 0.15 21.85 -21.37
N ALA A 903 1.26 21.41 -20.77
CA ALA A 903 2.53 22.14 -20.78
C ALA A 903 3.13 22.27 -22.19
N VAL A 904 3.18 21.19 -22.98
CA VAL A 904 3.69 21.26 -24.36
C VAL A 904 2.75 22.07 -25.25
N GLU A 905 1.44 21.86 -25.14
CA GLU A 905 0.42 22.58 -25.91
C GLU A 905 0.56 24.10 -25.72
N ALA A 906 0.60 24.57 -24.48
CA ALA A 906 0.78 25.98 -24.16
C ALA A 906 2.15 26.50 -24.66
N THR A 907 3.24 25.78 -24.38
CA THR A 907 4.60 26.24 -24.73
C THR A 907 4.82 26.31 -26.24
N LEU A 908 4.32 25.34 -27.02
CA LEU A 908 4.39 25.40 -28.48
C LEU A 908 3.51 26.52 -29.03
N THR A 909 2.29 26.69 -28.52
CA THR A 909 1.36 27.73 -29.02
C THR A 909 1.91 29.13 -28.73
N VAL A 910 2.32 29.41 -27.50
CA VAL A 910 2.93 30.68 -27.10
C VAL A 910 4.26 30.90 -27.83
N GLY A 911 5.08 29.86 -27.99
CA GLY A 911 6.35 29.94 -28.72
C GLY A 911 6.18 30.28 -30.20
N LEU A 912 5.21 29.66 -30.89
CA LEU A 912 4.92 30.00 -32.29
C LEU A 912 4.38 31.43 -32.44
N ILE A 913 3.49 31.86 -31.52
CA ILE A 913 2.99 33.25 -31.49
C ILE A 913 4.14 34.23 -31.26
N ALA A 914 5.03 33.96 -30.30
CA ALA A 914 6.18 34.81 -29.98
C ALA A 914 7.19 34.96 -31.13
N VAL A 915 7.27 33.99 -32.05
CA VAL A 915 8.12 34.08 -33.25
C VAL A 915 7.36 34.62 -34.49
N GLY A 916 6.08 34.94 -34.35
CA GLY A 916 5.29 35.74 -35.31
C GLY A 916 4.10 35.03 -35.96
N LEU A 917 3.65 33.87 -35.45
CA LEU A 917 2.50 33.15 -36.02
C LEU A 917 1.17 33.66 -35.45
N PRO A 918 0.12 33.89 -36.25
CA PRO A 918 -1.21 34.25 -35.74
C PRO A 918 -1.76 33.18 -34.79
N LYS A 919 -2.46 33.59 -33.72
CA LYS A 919 -3.05 32.66 -32.72
C LYS A 919 -4.05 31.69 -33.36
N GLU A 920 -4.74 32.16 -34.39
CA GLU A 920 -5.72 31.46 -35.22
C GLU A 920 -5.08 30.31 -36.03
N VAL A 921 -3.78 30.37 -36.27
CA VAL A 921 -3.00 29.31 -36.95
C VAL A 921 -2.24 28.46 -35.92
N ALA A 922 -1.66 29.10 -34.90
CA ALA A 922 -0.81 28.45 -33.90
C ALA A 922 -1.55 27.37 -33.10
N ALA A 923 -2.76 27.67 -32.59
CA ALA A 923 -3.50 26.69 -31.80
C ALA A 923 -3.97 25.47 -32.64
N PRO A 924 -4.62 25.62 -33.82
CA PRO A 924 -4.91 24.50 -34.72
C PRO A 924 -3.69 23.66 -35.12
N ALA A 925 -2.57 24.30 -35.44
CA ALA A 925 -1.33 23.62 -35.82
C ALA A 925 -0.76 22.76 -34.67
N VAL A 926 -0.75 23.29 -33.44
CA VAL A 926 -0.29 22.54 -32.26
C VAL A 926 -1.26 21.41 -31.89
N LEU A 927 -2.58 21.63 -32.01
CA LEU A 927 -3.59 20.60 -31.80
C LEU A 927 -3.45 19.45 -32.81
N LEU A 928 -3.26 19.75 -34.11
CA LEU A 928 -3.01 18.73 -35.13
C LEU A 928 -1.70 17.97 -34.86
N TYR A 929 -0.61 18.70 -34.55
CA TYR A 929 0.67 18.09 -34.20
C TYR A 929 0.54 17.12 -33.01
N ARG A 930 -0.20 17.49 -31.96
CA ARG A 930 -0.42 16.64 -30.77
C ARG A 930 -1.41 15.51 -31.03
N LEU A 931 -2.44 15.72 -31.86
CA LEU A 931 -3.32 14.66 -32.36
C LEU A 931 -2.51 13.55 -33.03
N LEU A 932 -1.57 13.91 -33.90
CA LEU A 932 -0.74 12.95 -34.65
C LEU A 932 0.38 12.31 -33.82
N THR A 933 0.99 13.04 -32.88
CA THR A 933 2.18 12.56 -32.14
C THR A 933 1.91 11.98 -30.76
N LEU A 934 0.76 12.32 -30.14
CA LEU A 934 0.37 11.85 -28.81
C LEU A 934 -0.90 11.00 -28.83
N TRP A 935 -2.01 11.51 -29.39
CA TRP A 935 -3.35 10.93 -29.18
C TRP A 935 -3.70 9.79 -30.15
N LEU A 936 -3.66 10.04 -31.47
CA LEU A 936 -3.95 9.04 -32.51
C LEU A 936 -3.11 7.75 -32.35
N PRO A 937 -1.81 7.80 -31.98
CA PRO A 937 -1.01 6.60 -31.84
C PRO A 937 -1.32 5.75 -30.59
N VAL A 938 -2.17 6.18 -29.66
CA VAL A 938 -2.51 5.40 -28.45
C VAL A 938 -3.17 4.07 -28.81
N LEU A 939 -4.04 4.05 -29.83
CA LEU A 939 -4.76 2.86 -30.29
C LEU A 939 -3.83 1.79 -30.91
N PRO A 940 -3.00 2.08 -31.94
CA PRO A 940 -2.03 1.12 -32.44
C PRO A 940 -0.95 0.79 -31.39
N GLY A 941 -0.63 1.72 -30.48
CA GLY A 941 0.25 1.47 -29.35
C GLY A 941 -0.28 0.42 -28.38
N TRP A 942 -1.56 0.50 -28.02
CA TRP A 942 -2.23 -0.50 -27.16
C TRP A 942 -2.28 -1.88 -27.83
N LEU A 943 -2.57 -1.93 -29.14
CA LEU A 943 -2.53 -3.16 -29.92
C LEU A 943 -1.11 -3.77 -29.95
N ALA A 944 -0.08 -2.96 -30.20
CA ALA A 944 1.32 -3.39 -30.20
C ALA A 944 1.78 -3.88 -28.81
N PHE A 945 1.43 -3.14 -27.75
CA PHE A 945 1.72 -3.50 -26.36
C PHE A 945 1.12 -4.85 -25.98
N ASN A 946 -0.16 -5.07 -26.32
CA ASN A 946 -0.84 -6.35 -26.10
C ASN A 946 -0.23 -7.49 -26.95
N HIS A 947 0.10 -7.23 -28.21
CA HIS A 947 0.69 -8.22 -29.11
C HIS A 947 2.07 -8.67 -28.63
N LEU A 948 2.95 -7.73 -28.26
CA LEU A 948 4.27 -8.02 -27.71
C LEU A 948 4.18 -8.73 -26.35
N SER A 949 3.25 -8.30 -25.48
CA SER A 949 3.00 -8.96 -24.18
C SER A 949 2.52 -10.41 -24.34
N ARG A 950 1.60 -10.68 -25.28
CA ARG A 950 1.14 -12.06 -25.59
C ARG A 950 2.27 -12.94 -26.14
N LYS A 951 3.20 -12.36 -26.92
CA LYS A 951 4.39 -13.06 -27.45
C LYS A 951 5.58 -13.12 -26.49
N GLY A 952 5.42 -12.71 -25.23
CA GLY A 952 6.50 -12.72 -24.22
C GLY A 952 7.63 -11.71 -24.47
N ALA A 953 7.48 -10.80 -25.42
CA ALA A 953 8.44 -9.75 -25.74
C ALA A 953 8.36 -8.52 -24.81
N LEU A 954 7.40 -8.54 -23.86
CA LEU A 954 7.24 -7.61 -22.73
C LEU A 954 6.88 -8.35 -21.43
#